data_AF-A0AAP0MNI2-F1
#
_entry.id   AF-A0AAP0MNI2-F1
#
_cell.length_a   1.000
_cell.length_b   1.000
_cell.length_c   1.000
_cell.angle_alpha   90.00
_cell.angle_beta   90.00
_cell.angle_gamma   90.00
#
_symmetry.space_group_name_H-M   'P 1'
#
loop_
_entity.id
_entity.type
_entity.pdbx_description
1 polymer ?
#
loop_
_entity_poly.entity_id
_entity_poly.type
_entity_poly.pdbx_seq_one_letter_code
_entity_poly.pdbx_strand_id
1 'polypeptide(L)'
;MVDAILSPILEQLTSMAVEEAKEQVRLVTGVGKEVKKLTSSLRVIEAVLHDAEKRQVKEETVRLWLDQLRCTCYDMEDVLGEWNTARLKLQIDGVPKKKVCSFFPTASCFACKPLVLRRDIALKIKEINETLDDIAKQKDMFGFVVNVTNERADQRVPSISSIDESEIFGREKEKNELVDRLLCEGSKEQKGPCIISLVGMGGIGKTTLAQFAYNNGDVERNFEKRTWVCVSEPFDEFRIARAIIESLKPGSAKDLVEFQSLMQHIQECVAGKKFLLVLDDVWNEDYYKWEPFYKCLKNSLHGSKILITTRKETVARIMGSTHVISVNVLSEMECWSVFQSLAISGKTIGKRENLEKIGREIVKKCKGLPLAAKTIASLLRSKNTEKEWQNILESEIWELEAIEKGLLAPLLLSYKELPSKVKRCFSYCAVFPKDYEIQKHKLIELWMAQGYLSEKGAKEMEDIGEEYFNILASHSFFQDFDKGDDGEISNCKMHDIVHDFAQYLCSNECLTVEIHSGEELAISSFGEKKIHLLLTLRRGASVPISIWGNVTGLRGLRSLLVKSDEYSWSSEVLPQLFDKLTCLRTLKLKVCEPWLCKNFIKEIPTNIEKLLHLKYLNLKGQKKIEKLPETLCELYNLERLNVDDCENLRELPRGIGKLRKLMYLHNEGTDSLRYLPAGIGELIRLRRVREFVVGGGYDRACSLGSLKKLNFLQQCGIRGLGGVSEAGEAARAELEKKKYLLHLGLHFDHLRDGDEEQAGRRENEEDEDERLLEALGPPPNLKELEISEYRGRRNVVPKNWITSLTNLRVLYLYNCRNCEHLPPLGKLPSLESLHIEGMKSVKRVGNEFLGVESDTDGSSVIAFPKLKHLEFEYMEELEEWDCGTAIKGEIIIMPRLSYLEIVSCPKLKALPDHLLQKTTLQKLLIGGCHILGERCSEETGEDWPKIRHIPKIINTYRDG
;
A
#
# COMPACT_ATOMS: atom_id res chain seq x y z
N MET A 1 5.24 -3.65 -25.17
CA MET A 1 5.45 -4.35 -23.89
C MET A 1 6.77 -5.14 -23.89
N VAL A 2 7.09 -5.89 -24.94
CA VAL A 2 8.30 -6.74 -24.99
C VAL A 2 9.57 -5.90 -24.97
N ASP A 3 9.55 -4.74 -25.63
CA ASP A 3 10.63 -3.76 -25.61
C ASP A 3 11.04 -3.34 -24.18
N ALA A 4 10.06 -3.17 -23.28
CA ALA A 4 10.27 -2.82 -21.88
C ALA A 4 10.95 -3.95 -21.06
N ILE A 5 10.91 -5.18 -21.55
CA ILE A 5 11.59 -6.35 -20.96
C ILE A 5 13.00 -6.48 -21.53
N LEU A 6 13.13 -6.24 -22.84
CA LEU A 6 14.34 -6.49 -23.62
C LEU A 6 15.46 -5.48 -23.32
N SER A 7 15.12 -4.20 -23.16
CA SER A 7 16.10 -3.15 -22.82
C SER A 7 16.87 -3.44 -21.51
N PRO A 8 16.21 -3.75 -20.37
CA PRO A 8 16.90 -4.15 -19.14
C PRO A 8 17.75 -5.42 -19.28
N ILE A 9 17.31 -6.40 -20.07
CA ILE A 9 18.07 -7.62 -20.35
C ILE A 9 19.37 -7.27 -21.08
N LEU A 10 19.31 -6.45 -22.14
CA LEU A 10 20.48 -6.02 -22.89
C LEU A 10 21.50 -5.27 -22.02
N GLU A 11 21.04 -4.41 -21.12
CA GLU A 11 21.89 -3.71 -20.15
C GLU A 11 22.61 -4.71 -19.22
N GLN A 12 21.87 -5.69 -18.67
CA GLN A 12 22.44 -6.72 -17.78
C GLN A 12 23.43 -7.63 -18.50
N LEU A 13 23.14 -8.04 -19.74
CA LEU A 13 24.03 -8.85 -20.56
C LEU A 13 25.34 -8.12 -20.87
N THR A 14 25.25 -6.82 -21.17
CA THR A 14 26.42 -5.97 -21.42
C THR A 14 27.28 -5.89 -20.16
N SER A 15 26.67 -5.67 -18.99
CA SER A 15 27.35 -5.68 -17.70
C SER A 15 28.06 -7.02 -17.44
N MET A 16 27.34 -8.13 -17.64
CA MET A 16 27.89 -9.48 -17.48
C MET A 16 29.09 -9.74 -18.40
N ALA A 17 29.02 -9.31 -19.66
CA ALA A 17 30.13 -9.47 -20.62
C ALA A 17 31.38 -8.66 -20.21
N VAL A 18 31.19 -7.43 -19.69
CA VAL A 18 32.29 -6.61 -19.17
C VAL A 18 32.92 -7.24 -17.93
N GLU A 19 32.10 -7.81 -17.05
CA GLU A 19 32.58 -8.46 -15.82
C GLU A 19 33.35 -9.76 -16.11
N GLU A 20 32.89 -10.60 -17.05
CA GLU A 20 33.63 -11.79 -17.48
C GLU A 20 34.99 -11.43 -18.11
N ALA A 21 35.06 -10.32 -18.85
CA ALA A 21 36.29 -9.86 -19.51
C ALA A 21 37.36 -9.36 -18.51
N LYS A 22 36.96 -8.91 -17.31
CA LYS A 22 37.87 -8.38 -16.28
C LYS A 22 38.59 -9.46 -15.43
N GLU A 23 38.49 -10.74 -15.79
CA GLU A 23 39.08 -11.91 -15.10
C GLU A 23 38.73 -12.12 -13.60
N GLN A 24 38.01 -11.19 -12.95
CA GLN A 24 37.69 -11.30 -11.51
C GLN A 24 36.66 -12.39 -11.17
N VAL A 25 35.87 -12.87 -12.15
CA VAL A 25 34.86 -13.91 -11.92
C VAL A 25 34.68 -14.83 -13.15
N ARG A 26 35.69 -15.63 -13.54
CA ARG A 26 35.47 -16.74 -14.49
C ARG A 26 34.63 -17.83 -13.81
N LEU A 27 33.30 -17.69 -13.83
CA LEU A 27 32.39 -18.71 -13.29
C LEU A 27 32.41 -19.96 -14.18
N VAL A 28 32.38 -19.81 -15.51
CA VAL A 28 32.28 -20.93 -16.47
C VAL A 28 33.03 -20.62 -17.77
N THR A 29 33.81 -21.57 -18.28
CA THR A 29 34.43 -21.46 -19.61
C THR A 29 33.39 -21.61 -20.72
N GLY A 30 33.29 -20.63 -21.63
CA GLY A 30 32.41 -20.68 -22.81
C GLY A 30 31.16 -19.80 -22.73
N VAL A 31 30.75 -19.35 -21.53
CA VAL A 31 29.55 -18.50 -21.33
C VAL A 31 29.67 -17.17 -22.08
N GLY A 32 30.83 -16.52 -22.07
CA GLY A 32 31.01 -15.25 -22.81
C GLY A 32 30.76 -15.33 -24.32
N LYS A 33 30.94 -16.50 -24.95
CA LYS A 33 30.58 -16.69 -26.37
C LYS A 33 29.06 -16.74 -26.53
N GLU A 34 28.39 -17.50 -25.66
CA GLU A 34 26.93 -17.63 -25.65
C GLU A 34 26.24 -16.29 -25.31
N VAL A 35 26.76 -15.52 -24.36
CA VAL A 35 26.24 -14.19 -24.00
C VAL A 35 26.36 -13.20 -25.16
N LYS A 36 27.49 -13.22 -25.89
CA LYS A 36 27.67 -12.40 -27.10
C LYS A 36 26.65 -12.77 -28.17
N LYS A 37 26.41 -14.07 -28.39
CA LYS A 37 25.43 -14.57 -29.35
C LYS A 37 24.00 -14.10 -28.97
N LEU A 38 23.62 -14.27 -27.71
CA LEU A 38 22.33 -13.82 -27.17
C LEU A 38 22.13 -12.31 -27.40
N THR A 39 23.15 -11.52 -27.07
CA THR A 39 23.13 -10.06 -27.24
C THR A 39 22.96 -9.66 -28.71
N SER A 40 23.64 -10.35 -29.65
CA SER A 40 23.49 -10.08 -31.07
C SER A 40 22.09 -10.40 -31.60
N SER A 41 21.52 -11.56 -31.23
CA SER A 41 20.18 -11.97 -31.68
C SER A 41 19.10 -11.03 -31.13
N LEU A 42 19.22 -10.62 -29.85
CA LEU A 42 18.29 -9.65 -29.25
C LEU A 42 18.30 -8.29 -29.95
N ARG A 43 19.48 -7.76 -30.33
CA ARG A 43 19.56 -6.48 -31.08
C ARG A 43 18.91 -6.55 -32.45
N VAL A 44 18.98 -7.70 -33.12
CA VAL A 44 18.33 -7.91 -34.43
C VAL A 44 16.81 -7.97 -34.29
N ILE A 45 16.31 -8.50 -33.18
CA ILE A 45 14.89 -8.54 -32.84
C ILE A 45 14.39 -7.15 -32.40
N GLU A 46 15.16 -6.45 -31.57
CA GLU A 46 14.88 -5.08 -31.11
C GLU A 46 14.57 -4.13 -32.27
N ALA A 47 15.34 -4.23 -33.36
CA ALA A 47 15.18 -3.42 -34.55
C ALA A 47 13.81 -3.54 -35.25
N VAL A 48 13.03 -4.58 -34.97
CA VAL A 48 11.70 -4.82 -35.58
C VAL A 48 10.55 -4.89 -34.57
N LEU A 49 10.85 -4.79 -33.26
CA LEU A 49 9.86 -4.91 -32.20
C LEU A 49 8.72 -3.89 -32.32
N HIS A 50 9.04 -2.67 -32.72
CA HIS A 50 8.04 -1.61 -32.85
C HIS A 50 6.96 -1.95 -33.89
N ASP A 51 7.36 -2.46 -35.05
CA ASP A 51 6.44 -2.86 -36.12
C ASP A 51 5.62 -4.10 -35.71
N ALA A 52 6.29 -5.09 -35.12
CA ALA A 52 5.61 -6.27 -34.58
C ALA A 52 4.55 -5.90 -33.53
N GLU A 53 4.87 -5.00 -32.59
CA GLU A 53 3.93 -4.54 -31.56
C GLU A 53 2.75 -3.76 -32.15
N LYS A 54 2.92 -3.10 -33.29
CA LYS A 54 1.82 -2.46 -34.03
C LYS A 54 0.91 -3.51 -34.66
N ARG A 55 1.48 -4.52 -35.31
CA ARG A 55 0.76 -5.54 -36.10
C ARG A 55 0.07 -6.63 -35.26
N GLN A 56 0.55 -6.90 -34.04
CA GLN A 56 -0.01 -7.94 -33.14
C GLN A 56 -1.52 -7.85 -32.89
N VAL A 57 -2.10 -6.64 -33.06
CA VAL A 57 -3.52 -6.39 -32.80
C VAL A 57 -4.40 -6.80 -33.99
N LYS A 58 -3.83 -6.84 -35.20
CA LYS A 58 -4.51 -7.23 -36.45
C LYS A 58 -4.12 -8.65 -36.88
N GLU A 59 -2.92 -9.12 -36.54
CA GLU A 59 -2.35 -10.37 -37.02
C GLU A 59 -2.06 -11.34 -35.86
N GLU A 60 -2.87 -12.39 -35.76
CA GLU A 60 -2.77 -13.40 -34.70
C GLU A 60 -1.42 -14.13 -34.70
N THR A 61 -0.85 -14.40 -35.88
CA THR A 61 0.47 -15.06 -36.00
C THR A 61 1.61 -14.18 -35.46
N VAL A 62 1.55 -12.86 -35.67
CA VAL A 62 2.51 -11.90 -35.10
C VAL A 62 2.36 -11.81 -33.58
N ARG A 63 1.11 -11.88 -33.07
CA ARG A 63 0.84 -11.94 -31.63
C ARG A 63 1.48 -13.18 -31.00
N LEU A 64 1.29 -14.36 -31.59
CA LEU A 64 1.90 -15.60 -31.11
C LEU A 64 3.43 -15.54 -31.12
N TRP A 65 4.04 -14.95 -32.16
CA TRP A 65 5.49 -14.74 -32.21
C TRP A 65 5.99 -13.82 -31.10
N LEU A 66 5.29 -12.72 -30.81
CA LEU A 66 5.62 -11.81 -29.70
C LEU A 66 5.42 -12.47 -28.34
N ASP A 67 4.39 -13.30 -28.17
CA ASP A 67 4.13 -14.03 -26.92
C ASP A 67 5.24 -15.07 -26.67
N GLN A 68 5.71 -15.76 -27.71
CA GLN A 68 6.87 -16.64 -27.62
C GLN A 68 8.14 -15.88 -27.22
N LEU A 69 8.45 -14.76 -27.89
CA LEU A 69 9.58 -13.90 -27.55
C LEU A 69 9.50 -13.39 -26.10
N ARG A 70 8.32 -13.01 -25.64
CA ARG A 70 8.08 -12.56 -24.27
C ARG A 70 8.37 -13.65 -23.25
N CYS A 71 7.87 -14.87 -23.50
CA CYS A 71 8.17 -16.04 -22.67
C CYS A 71 9.68 -16.31 -22.58
N THR A 72 10.41 -16.25 -23.71
CA THR A 72 11.87 -16.43 -23.73
C THR A 72 12.58 -15.30 -22.98
N CYS A 73 12.12 -14.04 -23.07
CA CYS A 73 12.67 -12.94 -22.28
C CYS A 73 12.50 -13.16 -20.78
N TYR A 74 11.39 -13.77 -20.36
CA TYR A 74 11.21 -14.15 -18.95
C TYR A 74 12.21 -15.23 -18.51
N ASP A 75 12.45 -16.25 -19.34
CA ASP A 75 13.47 -17.27 -19.07
C ASP A 75 14.88 -16.65 -18.99
N MET A 76 15.19 -15.66 -19.84
CA MET A 76 16.44 -14.91 -19.77
C MET A 76 16.60 -14.15 -18.45
N GLU A 77 15.59 -13.40 -18.02
CA GLU A 77 15.65 -12.67 -16.74
C GLU A 77 15.88 -13.62 -15.55
N ASP A 78 15.28 -14.81 -15.59
CA ASP A 78 15.42 -15.80 -14.51
C ASP A 78 16.84 -16.38 -14.52
N VAL A 79 17.39 -16.77 -15.67
CA VAL A 79 18.78 -17.24 -15.78
C VAL A 79 19.80 -16.17 -15.37
N LEU A 80 19.58 -14.91 -15.76
CA LEU A 80 20.41 -13.77 -15.33
C LEU A 80 20.31 -13.54 -13.82
N GLY A 81 19.13 -13.74 -13.24
CA GLY A 81 18.92 -13.73 -11.80
C GLY A 81 19.73 -14.81 -11.08
N GLU A 82 19.74 -16.05 -11.60
CA GLU A 82 20.51 -17.16 -11.03
C GLU A 82 22.01 -16.87 -11.04
N TRP A 83 22.51 -16.34 -12.16
CA TRP A 83 23.90 -15.90 -12.30
C TRP A 83 24.26 -14.82 -11.27
N ASN A 84 23.44 -13.78 -11.16
CA ASN A 84 23.65 -12.70 -10.19
C ASN A 84 23.64 -13.20 -8.75
N THR A 85 22.77 -14.16 -8.43
CA THR A 85 22.67 -14.79 -7.11
C THR A 85 23.91 -15.60 -6.79
N ALA A 86 24.38 -16.42 -7.73
CA ALA A 86 25.60 -17.21 -7.58
C ALA A 86 26.83 -16.31 -7.32
N ARG A 87 26.88 -15.15 -7.97
CA ARG A 87 27.92 -14.14 -7.76
C ARG A 87 27.85 -13.53 -6.36
N LEU A 88 26.67 -13.09 -5.92
CA LEU A 88 26.46 -12.53 -4.58
C LEU A 88 26.85 -13.54 -3.50
N LYS A 89 26.46 -14.81 -3.68
CA LYS A 89 26.83 -15.89 -2.77
C LYS A 89 28.35 -16.04 -2.63
N LEU A 90 29.10 -16.00 -3.74
CA LEU A 90 30.57 -16.06 -3.70
C LEU A 90 31.20 -14.84 -3.01
N GLN A 91 30.63 -13.66 -3.18
CA GLN A 91 31.11 -12.44 -2.53
C GLN A 91 30.87 -12.47 -1.01
N ILE A 92 29.77 -13.07 -0.57
CA ILE A 92 29.34 -13.06 0.84
C ILE A 92 29.93 -14.25 1.60
N ASP A 93 29.83 -15.46 1.06
CA ASP A 93 30.29 -16.69 1.71
C ASP A 93 31.80 -16.96 1.47
N GLY A 94 32.43 -16.28 0.50
CA GLY A 94 33.81 -16.50 0.10
C GLY A 94 34.02 -17.74 -0.78
N VAL A 95 35.27 -17.94 -1.24
CA VAL A 95 35.64 -19.11 -2.06
C VAL A 95 35.90 -20.31 -1.15
N PRO A 96 35.32 -21.51 -1.42
CA PRO A 96 35.63 -22.71 -0.64
C PRO A 96 37.14 -23.02 -0.74
N LYS A 97 37.85 -23.01 0.39
CA LYS A 97 39.26 -23.45 0.42
C LYS A 97 39.30 -24.95 0.09
N LYS A 98 40.05 -25.35 -0.93
CA LYS A 98 40.39 -26.76 -1.21
C LYS A 98 41.05 -27.37 0.04
N LYS A 99 40.29 -28.04 0.90
CA LYS A 99 40.87 -29.02 1.82
C LYS A 99 41.02 -30.32 1.04
N VAL A 100 42.25 -30.82 1.00
CA VAL A 100 42.63 -32.11 0.42
C VAL A 100 41.76 -33.18 1.11
N CYS A 101 40.93 -33.88 0.34
CA CYS A 101 40.14 -35.00 0.84
C CYS A 101 41.08 -36.15 1.20
N SER A 102 41.28 -36.40 2.49
CA SER A 102 41.67 -37.73 2.95
C SER A 102 40.42 -38.63 2.94
N PHE A 103 40.49 -39.70 2.16
CA PHE A 103 39.48 -40.73 1.96
C PHE A 103 38.75 -41.17 3.23
N PHE A 104 37.46 -40.83 3.37
CA PHE A 104 36.43 -41.66 4.04
C PHE A 104 35.03 -41.24 3.53
N PRO A 105 34.14 -42.19 3.16
CA PRO A 105 32.81 -41.87 2.66
C PRO A 105 31.83 -41.69 3.83
N THR A 106 31.53 -40.44 4.19
CA THR A 106 30.32 -40.08 4.95
C THR A 106 29.59 -38.95 4.23
N ALA A 107 28.25 -39.01 4.23
CA ALA A 107 27.32 -38.35 3.32
C ALA A 107 27.14 -36.83 3.51
N SER A 108 28.21 -36.07 3.75
CA SER A 108 28.15 -34.61 3.95
C SER A 108 29.32 -33.85 3.31
N CYS A 109 29.79 -34.29 2.14
CA CYS A 109 30.76 -33.51 1.37
C CYS A 109 30.08 -32.35 0.60
N PHE A 110 29.82 -31.25 1.31
CA PHE A 110 29.26 -29.98 0.81
C PHE A 110 30.17 -29.20 -0.18
N ALA A 111 31.25 -29.81 -0.69
CA ALA A 111 32.27 -29.12 -1.51
C ALA A 111 31.97 -29.09 -3.04
N CYS A 112 30.96 -29.81 -3.54
CA CYS A 112 30.72 -29.96 -4.99
C CYS A 112 29.58 -29.10 -5.58
N LYS A 113 28.77 -28.40 -4.76
CA LYS A 113 27.61 -27.62 -5.25
C LYS A 113 27.93 -26.44 -6.19
N PRO A 114 29.05 -25.68 -6.05
CA PRO A 114 29.28 -24.52 -6.91
C PRO A 114 29.58 -24.86 -8.38
N LEU A 115 30.21 -26.01 -8.66
CA LEU A 115 30.58 -26.42 -10.02
C LEU A 115 29.39 -26.99 -10.81
N VAL A 116 28.42 -27.61 -10.14
CA VAL A 116 27.18 -28.10 -10.76
C VAL A 116 26.29 -26.93 -11.18
N LEU A 117 26.04 -25.98 -10.26
CA LEU A 117 25.25 -24.76 -10.54
C LEU A 117 25.80 -23.97 -11.74
N ARG A 118 27.13 -23.90 -11.86
CA ARG A 118 27.85 -23.26 -12.97
C ARG A 118 27.58 -23.93 -14.32
N ARG A 119 27.57 -25.26 -14.38
CA ARG A 119 27.25 -26.00 -15.62
C ARG A 119 25.78 -25.85 -15.99
N ASP A 120 24.88 -25.88 -15.00
CA ASP A 120 23.44 -25.77 -15.22
C ASP A 120 23.07 -24.40 -15.83
N ILE A 121 23.62 -23.30 -15.30
CA ILE A 121 23.40 -21.96 -15.87
C ILE A 121 23.89 -21.89 -17.32
N ALA A 122 25.07 -22.43 -17.63
CA ALA A 122 25.59 -22.42 -18.99
C ALA A 122 24.74 -23.23 -19.99
N LEU A 123 24.17 -24.37 -19.55
CA LEU A 123 23.24 -25.15 -20.36
C LEU A 123 21.94 -24.37 -20.61
N LYS A 124 21.37 -23.71 -19.60
CA LYS A 124 20.18 -22.87 -19.76
C LYS A 124 20.42 -21.70 -20.72
N ILE A 125 21.56 -21.02 -20.64
CA ILE A 125 21.92 -19.94 -21.59
C ILE A 125 21.97 -20.50 -23.03
N LYS A 126 22.54 -21.69 -23.22
CA LYS A 126 22.62 -22.33 -24.53
C LYS A 126 21.24 -22.67 -25.10
N GLU A 127 20.36 -23.24 -24.29
CA GLU A 127 18.98 -23.57 -24.68
C GLU A 127 18.17 -22.31 -25.05
N ILE A 128 18.33 -21.23 -24.29
CA ILE A 128 17.74 -19.93 -24.60
C ILE A 128 18.28 -19.40 -25.93
N ASN A 129 19.59 -19.51 -26.20
CA ASN A 129 20.17 -19.10 -27.47
C ASN A 129 19.60 -19.86 -28.66
N GLU A 130 19.41 -21.18 -28.53
CA GLU A 130 18.79 -22.01 -29.58
C GLU A 130 17.35 -21.55 -29.85
N THR A 131 16.56 -21.31 -28.79
CA THR A 131 15.19 -20.81 -28.90
C THR A 131 15.14 -19.42 -29.55
N LEU A 132 16.03 -18.52 -29.13
CA LEU A 132 16.08 -17.15 -29.64
C LEU A 132 16.51 -17.10 -31.11
N ASP A 133 17.43 -17.98 -31.53
CA ASP A 133 17.81 -18.11 -32.94
C ASP A 133 16.62 -18.52 -33.81
N ASP A 134 15.77 -19.42 -33.32
CA ASP A 134 14.57 -19.83 -34.06
C ASP A 134 13.54 -18.71 -34.14
N ILE A 135 13.32 -17.96 -33.06
CA ILE A 135 12.49 -16.74 -33.07
C ILE A 135 13.04 -15.71 -34.06
N ALA A 136 14.36 -15.52 -34.08
CA ALA A 136 15.03 -14.60 -34.99
C ALA A 136 14.91 -15.04 -36.46
N LYS A 137 14.88 -16.34 -36.78
CA LYS A 137 14.62 -16.84 -38.13
C LYS A 137 13.16 -16.67 -38.55
N GLN A 138 12.21 -16.94 -37.65
CA GLN A 138 10.77 -16.78 -37.93
C GLN A 138 10.41 -15.33 -38.26
N LYS A 139 11.10 -14.38 -37.64
CA LYS A 139 10.99 -12.94 -37.92
C LYS A 139 11.01 -12.62 -39.43
N ASP A 140 11.87 -13.28 -40.20
CA ASP A 140 12.06 -13.01 -41.63
C ASP A 140 10.82 -13.40 -42.46
N MET A 141 9.95 -14.27 -41.93
CA MET A 141 8.70 -14.68 -42.59
C MET A 141 7.63 -13.58 -42.58
N PHE A 142 7.72 -12.63 -41.64
CA PHE A 142 6.70 -11.59 -41.45
C PHE A 142 7.00 -10.29 -42.21
N GLY A 143 8.23 -10.12 -42.72
CA GLY A 143 8.63 -8.94 -43.48
C GLY A 143 8.56 -7.63 -42.69
N PHE A 144 8.89 -7.64 -41.39
CA PHE A 144 8.81 -6.46 -40.53
C PHE A 144 9.70 -5.31 -41.02
N VAL A 145 9.23 -4.08 -40.84
CA VAL A 145 9.99 -2.87 -41.21
C VAL A 145 10.91 -2.42 -40.06
N VAL A 146 12.18 -2.16 -40.38
CA VAL A 146 13.15 -1.65 -39.41
C VAL A 146 12.88 -0.17 -39.15
N ASN A 147 12.47 0.17 -37.93
CA ASN A 147 12.30 1.55 -37.49
C ASN A 147 13.37 1.91 -36.46
N VAL A 148 14.15 2.95 -36.76
CA VAL A 148 15.10 3.57 -35.83
C VAL A 148 14.39 4.77 -35.20
N THR A 149 13.84 4.62 -34.00
CA THR A 149 13.28 5.74 -33.25
C THR A 149 14.01 5.95 -31.93
N ASN A 150 14.62 7.13 -31.81
CA ASN A 150 15.16 7.68 -30.57
C ASN A 150 14.00 8.02 -29.63
N GLU A 151 13.89 7.33 -28.50
CA GLU A 151 12.98 7.74 -27.42
C GLU A 151 13.42 9.11 -26.87
N ARG A 152 12.55 10.13 -27.01
CA ARG A 152 12.67 11.38 -26.26
C ARG A 152 11.93 11.21 -24.94
N ALA A 153 12.65 11.43 -23.85
CA ALA A 153 12.07 11.51 -22.51
C ALA A 153 11.40 12.89 -22.34
N ASP A 154 10.08 12.94 -22.39
CA ASP A 154 9.34 14.16 -22.06
C ASP A 154 9.06 14.26 -20.55
N GLN A 155 9.40 15.41 -19.98
CA GLN A 155 9.08 15.81 -18.61
C GLN A 155 7.57 16.05 -18.46
N ARG A 156 6.99 15.56 -17.34
CA ARG A 156 5.56 15.72 -17.03
C ARG A 156 5.29 16.70 -15.90
N VAL A 157 4.15 17.37 -16.02
CA VAL A 157 3.50 18.21 -15.01
C VAL A 157 2.41 17.37 -14.31
N PRO A 158 2.34 17.34 -12.97
CA PRO A 158 1.27 16.65 -12.24
C PRO A 158 -0.07 17.38 -12.40
N SER A 159 -1.19 16.66 -12.44
CA SER A 159 -2.52 17.26 -12.35
C SER A 159 -3.44 16.47 -11.41
N ILE A 160 -4.23 17.22 -10.66
CA ILE A 160 -5.05 16.80 -9.53
C ILE A 160 -6.41 16.33 -10.05
N SER A 161 -7.01 15.32 -9.43
CA SER A 161 -8.39 14.90 -9.69
C SER A 161 -9.18 14.77 -8.39
N SER A 162 -10.09 15.71 -8.19
CA SER A 162 -11.29 15.57 -7.35
C SER A 162 -12.47 15.80 -8.28
N ILE A 163 -13.49 14.96 -8.23
CA ILE A 163 -14.71 15.16 -9.04
C ILE A 163 -15.44 16.36 -8.46
N ASP A 164 -15.37 17.49 -9.16
CA ASP A 164 -16.18 18.68 -8.90
C ASP A 164 -17.51 18.56 -9.66
N GLU A 165 -18.62 19.03 -9.09
CA GLU A 165 -19.94 19.04 -9.77
C GLU A 165 -19.89 19.81 -11.11
N SER A 166 -18.94 20.74 -11.23
CA SER A 166 -18.64 21.48 -12.45
C SER A 166 -18.07 20.63 -13.60
N GLU A 167 -17.67 19.37 -13.34
CA GLU A 167 -17.07 18.46 -14.33
C GLU A 167 -18.07 17.54 -15.06
N ILE A 168 -19.35 17.51 -14.67
CA ILE A 168 -20.37 16.65 -15.29
C ILE A 168 -21.13 17.43 -16.39
N PHE A 169 -20.68 17.29 -17.64
CA PHE A 169 -21.25 17.98 -18.79
C PHE A 169 -22.38 17.18 -19.48
N GLY A 170 -23.41 17.89 -19.97
CA GLY A 170 -24.37 17.35 -20.94
C GLY A 170 -25.34 16.30 -20.40
N ARG A 171 -25.62 16.32 -19.10
CA ARG A 171 -26.49 15.33 -18.42
C ARG A 171 -27.62 15.95 -17.61
N GLU A 172 -27.94 17.21 -17.86
CA GLU A 172 -28.90 17.96 -17.02
C GLU A 172 -30.28 17.32 -16.98
N LYS A 173 -30.73 16.73 -18.10
CA LYS A 173 -32.02 16.03 -18.15
C LYS A 173 -32.01 14.80 -17.25
N GLU A 174 -31.02 13.92 -17.38
CA GLU A 174 -30.89 12.71 -16.58
C GLU A 174 -30.64 13.02 -15.10
N LYS A 175 -29.86 14.06 -14.80
CA LYS A 175 -29.62 14.55 -13.43
C LYS A 175 -30.95 14.95 -12.77
N ASN A 176 -31.70 15.84 -13.41
CA ASN A 176 -32.96 16.35 -12.87
C ASN A 176 -33.98 15.21 -12.73
N GLU A 177 -34.12 14.37 -13.76
CA GLU A 177 -35.04 13.22 -13.68
C GLU A 177 -34.67 12.26 -12.54
N LEU A 178 -33.37 11.94 -12.36
CA LEU A 178 -32.95 11.04 -11.29
C LEU A 178 -33.20 11.65 -9.90
N VAL A 179 -32.86 12.92 -9.69
CA VAL A 179 -33.09 13.61 -8.41
C VAL A 179 -34.58 13.71 -8.12
N ASP A 180 -35.40 14.12 -9.09
CA ASP A 180 -36.85 14.20 -8.95
C ASP A 180 -37.44 12.84 -8.53
N ARG A 181 -37.02 11.75 -9.17
CA ARG A 181 -37.51 10.39 -8.87
C ARG A 181 -37.10 9.91 -7.47
N LEU A 182 -35.92 10.31 -6.99
CA LEU A 182 -35.45 10.00 -5.65
C LEU A 182 -36.23 10.79 -4.59
N LEU A 183 -36.61 12.03 -4.89
CA LEU A 183 -37.36 12.91 -3.98
C LEU A 183 -38.88 12.67 -4.00
N CYS A 184 -39.45 12.16 -5.10
CA CYS A 184 -40.88 11.86 -5.21
C CYS A 184 -41.34 10.81 -4.16
N GLU A 185 -42.43 11.12 -3.47
CA GLU A 185 -43.14 10.13 -2.65
C GLU A 185 -43.83 9.09 -3.56
N GLY A 186 -43.68 7.80 -3.22
CA GLY A 186 -44.31 6.70 -3.96
C GLY A 186 -45.83 6.73 -3.88
N SER A 187 -46.51 5.92 -4.70
CA SER A 187 -47.96 5.76 -4.58
C SER A 187 -48.32 5.02 -3.29
N LYS A 188 -49.41 5.41 -2.62
CA LYS A 188 -49.89 4.78 -1.36
C LYS A 188 -50.19 3.28 -1.50
N GLU A 189 -50.24 2.76 -2.72
CA GLU A 189 -50.50 1.35 -3.05
C GLU A 189 -49.21 0.52 -3.19
N GLN A 190 -48.03 1.16 -3.25
CA GLN A 190 -46.74 0.48 -3.45
C GLN A 190 -46.25 -0.20 -2.17
N LYS A 191 -46.17 -1.53 -2.18
CA LYS A 191 -45.68 -2.35 -1.05
C LYS A 191 -44.17 -2.60 -1.16
N GLY A 192 -43.36 -1.75 -0.52
CA GLY A 192 -41.89 -1.88 -0.43
C GLY A 192 -41.14 -0.70 -1.05
N PRO A 193 -39.79 -0.72 -1.06
CA PRO A 193 -38.98 0.37 -1.60
C PRO A 193 -39.12 0.46 -3.12
N CYS A 194 -39.07 1.68 -3.65
CA CYS A 194 -39.15 1.94 -5.09
C CYS A 194 -37.76 1.75 -5.73
N ILE A 195 -37.69 0.99 -6.82
CA ILE A 195 -36.42 0.59 -7.46
C ILE A 195 -36.22 1.38 -8.76
N ILE A 196 -35.18 2.20 -8.81
CA ILE A 196 -34.80 3.02 -9.96
C ILE A 196 -33.54 2.42 -10.57
N SER A 197 -33.53 2.17 -11.87
CA SER A 197 -32.36 1.64 -12.58
C SER A 197 -31.81 2.62 -13.60
N LEU A 198 -30.50 2.89 -13.55
CA LEU A 198 -29.74 3.53 -14.61
C LEU A 198 -29.19 2.45 -15.54
N VAL A 199 -29.62 2.45 -16.80
CA VAL A 199 -29.23 1.44 -17.80
C VAL A 199 -28.46 2.09 -18.93
N GLY A 200 -27.31 1.51 -19.30
CA GLY A 200 -26.49 2.04 -20.40
C GLY A 200 -25.14 1.34 -20.53
N MET A 201 -24.45 1.55 -21.66
CA MET A 201 -23.18 0.89 -21.98
C MET A 201 -22.07 1.16 -20.95
N GLY A 202 -20.99 0.37 -20.97
CA GLY A 202 -19.83 0.61 -20.12
C GLY A 202 -19.21 2.00 -20.37
N GLY A 203 -18.70 2.65 -19.30
CA GLY A 203 -17.97 3.93 -19.42
C GLY A 203 -18.83 5.13 -19.82
N ILE A 204 -20.15 4.97 -19.86
CA ILE A 204 -21.12 6.00 -20.28
C ILE A 204 -21.42 7.07 -19.20
N GLY A 205 -20.98 6.83 -17.96
CA GLY A 205 -21.18 7.74 -16.82
C GLY A 205 -22.33 7.41 -15.86
N LYS A 206 -22.82 6.16 -15.81
CA LYS A 206 -23.90 5.74 -14.89
C LYS A 206 -23.51 5.93 -13.42
N THR A 207 -22.38 5.38 -13.01
CA THR A 207 -21.81 5.53 -11.67
C THR A 207 -21.64 7.00 -11.31
N THR A 208 -21.16 7.83 -12.24
CA THR A 208 -21.03 9.28 -12.05
C THR A 208 -22.37 9.96 -11.80
N LEU A 209 -23.43 9.60 -12.53
CA LEU A 209 -24.78 10.12 -12.31
C LEU A 209 -25.37 9.66 -10.97
N ALA A 210 -25.15 8.40 -10.61
CA ALA A 210 -25.57 7.86 -9.33
C ALA A 210 -24.82 8.54 -8.16
N GLN A 211 -23.52 8.79 -8.28
CA GLN A 211 -22.70 9.51 -7.29
C GLN A 211 -23.18 10.95 -7.14
N PHE A 212 -23.45 11.64 -8.25
CA PHE A 212 -24.03 12.99 -8.24
C PHE A 212 -25.35 13.01 -7.46
N ALA A 213 -26.30 12.14 -7.81
CA ALA A 213 -27.59 12.10 -7.13
C ALA A 213 -27.47 11.67 -5.66
N TYR A 214 -26.57 10.74 -5.35
CA TYR A 214 -26.31 10.30 -3.99
C TYR A 214 -25.77 11.44 -3.12
N ASN A 215 -24.87 12.27 -3.64
CA ASN A 215 -24.26 13.40 -2.93
C ASN A 215 -25.08 14.70 -2.98
N ASN A 216 -26.19 14.73 -3.70
CA ASN A 216 -27.05 15.91 -3.79
C ASN A 216 -27.64 16.28 -2.40
N GLY A 217 -27.57 17.55 -2.02
CA GLY A 217 -27.98 18.01 -0.69
C GLY A 217 -29.46 17.82 -0.36
N ASP A 218 -30.35 17.86 -1.35
CA ASP A 218 -31.78 17.58 -1.12
C ASP A 218 -32.03 16.09 -0.92
N VAL A 219 -31.34 15.25 -1.69
CA VAL A 219 -31.38 13.78 -1.54
C VAL A 219 -30.81 13.39 -0.17
N GLU A 220 -29.68 13.96 0.24
CA GLU A 220 -29.09 13.74 1.57
C GLU A 220 -30.07 14.01 2.71
N ARG A 221 -30.79 15.13 2.66
CA ARG A 221 -31.77 15.49 3.70
C ARG A 221 -33.03 14.62 3.70
N ASN A 222 -33.35 13.97 2.58
CA ASN A 222 -34.58 13.19 2.42
C ASN A 222 -34.49 11.75 2.96
N PHE A 223 -33.28 11.23 3.20
CA PHE A 223 -33.06 9.85 3.66
C PHE A 223 -32.27 9.82 4.97
N GLU A 224 -32.82 9.14 5.99
CA GLU A 224 -32.14 8.96 7.29
C GLU A 224 -30.89 8.08 7.17
N LYS A 225 -30.92 7.13 6.24
CA LYS A 225 -29.81 6.21 5.98
C LYS A 225 -29.54 6.15 4.49
N ARG A 226 -28.28 6.31 4.10
CA ARG A 226 -27.81 6.13 2.72
C ARG A 226 -26.67 5.14 2.73
N THR A 227 -26.66 4.23 1.76
CA THR A 227 -25.62 3.22 1.63
C THR A 227 -25.30 2.99 0.16
N TRP A 228 -24.03 2.78 -0.14
CA TRP A 228 -23.52 2.54 -1.48
C TRP A 228 -22.73 1.24 -1.49
N VAL A 229 -23.11 0.32 -2.37
CA VAL A 229 -22.47 -0.99 -2.50
C VAL A 229 -22.17 -1.27 -3.97
N CYS A 230 -20.90 -1.53 -4.27
CA CYS A 230 -20.47 -1.99 -5.59
C CYS A 230 -20.70 -3.50 -5.71
N VAL A 231 -21.34 -3.92 -6.80
CA VAL A 231 -21.71 -5.32 -7.04
C VAL A 231 -20.73 -5.93 -8.03
N SER A 232 -19.72 -6.64 -7.51
CA SER A 232 -18.72 -7.31 -8.35
C SER A 232 -19.30 -8.48 -9.15
N GLU A 233 -18.63 -8.85 -10.25
CA GLU A 233 -18.81 -10.13 -10.93
C GLU A 233 -17.69 -11.11 -10.52
N PRO A 234 -18.00 -12.30 -9.98
CA PRO A 234 -19.34 -12.90 -9.81
C PRO A 234 -20.17 -12.28 -8.67
N PHE A 235 -21.51 -12.40 -8.78
CA PHE A 235 -22.46 -11.91 -7.77
C PHE A 235 -22.40 -12.74 -6.50
N ASP A 236 -21.80 -12.17 -5.45
CA ASP A 236 -21.54 -12.77 -4.15
C ASP A 236 -22.50 -12.22 -3.09
N GLU A 237 -23.52 -13.00 -2.75
CA GLU A 237 -24.57 -12.64 -1.81
C GLU A 237 -24.03 -12.32 -0.40
N PHE A 238 -23.00 -13.04 0.06
CA PHE A 238 -22.42 -12.80 1.38
C PHE A 238 -21.63 -11.50 1.42
N ARG A 239 -20.80 -11.24 0.40
CA ARG A 239 -20.02 -10.00 0.29
C ARG A 239 -20.93 -8.78 0.21
N ILE A 240 -21.97 -8.85 -0.62
CA ILE A 240 -22.95 -7.77 -0.78
C ILE A 240 -23.68 -7.53 0.54
N ALA A 241 -24.19 -8.58 1.20
CA ALA A 241 -24.88 -8.44 2.47
C ALA A 241 -23.99 -7.80 3.56
N ARG A 242 -22.73 -8.25 3.67
CA ARG A 242 -21.76 -7.66 4.61
C ARG A 242 -21.44 -6.21 4.28
N ALA A 243 -21.27 -5.87 3.00
CA ALA A 243 -21.02 -4.48 2.58
C ALA A 243 -22.20 -3.56 2.92
N ILE A 244 -23.44 -4.03 2.74
CA ILE A 244 -24.65 -3.29 3.14
C ILE A 244 -24.64 -3.07 4.67
N ILE A 245 -24.41 -4.12 5.46
CA ILE A 245 -24.41 -4.04 6.93
C ILE A 245 -23.32 -3.08 7.43
N GLU A 246 -22.09 -3.22 6.92
CA GLU A 246 -20.96 -2.40 7.35
C GLU A 246 -21.17 -0.92 7.02
N SER A 247 -21.84 -0.62 5.90
CA SER A 247 -22.21 0.74 5.52
C SER A 247 -23.34 1.31 6.37
N LEU A 248 -24.34 0.49 6.76
CA LEU A 248 -25.45 0.94 7.61
C LEU A 248 -25.06 1.08 9.08
N LYS A 249 -24.20 0.18 9.57
CA LYS A 249 -23.72 0.08 10.96
C LYS A 249 -22.30 -0.54 10.98
N PRO A 250 -21.24 0.29 10.94
CA PRO A 250 -19.86 -0.18 10.95
C PRO A 250 -19.54 -1.09 12.15
N GLY A 251 -18.76 -2.14 11.93
CA GLY A 251 -18.32 -3.11 12.93
C GLY A 251 -19.31 -4.24 13.24
N SER A 252 -20.55 -4.18 12.75
CA SER A 252 -21.60 -5.15 13.10
C SER A 252 -21.65 -6.42 12.24
N ALA A 253 -20.94 -6.46 11.11
CA ALA A 253 -20.93 -7.62 10.21
C ALA A 253 -19.94 -8.72 10.64
N LYS A 254 -19.05 -8.46 11.61
CA LYS A 254 -17.86 -9.27 11.89
C LYS A 254 -18.17 -10.67 12.46
N ASP A 255 -19.24 -10.80 13.25
CA ASP A 255 -19.61 -12.05 13.94
C ASP A 255 -20.68 -12.87 13.20
N LEU A 256 -21.23 -12.36 12.10
CA LEU A 256 -22.37 -12.96 11.40
C LEU A 256 -21.91 -13.96 10.34
N VAL A 257 -22.20 -15.24 10.57
CA VAL A 257 -21.74 -16.35 9.72
C VAL A 257 -22.81 -16.84 8.75
N GLU A 258 -24.05 -16.92 9.22
CA GLU A 258 -25.15 -17.49 8.45
C GLU A 258 -25.82 -16.42 7.58
N PHE A 259 -26.17 -16.78 6.35
CA PHE A 259 -26.83 -15.86 5.42
C PHE A 259 -28.15 -15.32 5.99
N GLN A 260 -28.90 -16.15 6.71
CA GLN A 260 -30.13 -15.75 7.37
C GLN A 260 -29.88 -14.69 8.46
N SER A 261 -28.80 -14.80 9.24
CA SER A 261 -28.44 -13.81 10.25
C SER A 261 -28.03 -12.47 9.62
N LEU A 262 -27.33 -12.50 8.48
CA LEU A 262 -26.99 -11.31 7.70
C LEU A 262 -28.26 -10.61 7.19
N MET A 263 -29.19 -11.38 6.61
CA MET A 263 -30.48 -10.87 6.13
C MET A 263 -31.32 -10.24 7.24
N GLN A 264 -31.38 -10.89 8.41
CA GLN A 264 -32.07 -10.37 9.58
C GLN A 264 -31.45 -9.05 10.07
N HIS A 265 -30.13 -8.96 10.13
CA HIS A 265 -29.44 -7.72 10.51
C HIS A 265 -29.72 -6.56 9.55
N ILE A 266 -29.73 -6.83 8.23
CA ILE A 266 -30.11 -5.81 7.24
C ILE A 266 -31.54 -5.32 7.53
N GLN A 267 -32.47 -6.24 7.77
CA GLN A 267 -33.86 -5.91 8.09
C GLN A 267 -33.96 -5.03 9.35
N GLU A 268 -33.25 -5.37 10.41
CA GLU A 268 -33.21 -4.58 11.66
C GLU A 268 -32.61 -3.18 11.44
N CYS A 269 -31.58 -3.06 10.60
CA CYS A 269 -30.94 -1.77 10.31
C CYS A 269 -31.88 -0.79 9.60
N VAL A 270 -32.73 -1.30 8.68
CA VAL A 270 -33.65 -0.49 7.86
C VAL A 270 -35.07 -0.39 8.42
N ALA A 271 -35.42 -1.19 9.42
CA ALA A 271 -36.76 -1.21 10.00
C ALA A 271 -37.17 0.18 10.51
N GLY A 272 -38.33 0.66 10.06
CA GLY A 272 -38.91 1.95 10.48
C GLY A 272 -38.19 3.20 9.98
N LYS A 273 -37.16 3.08 9.12
CA LYS A 273 -36.37 4.21 8.63
C LYS A 273 -36.56 4.41 7.13
N LYS A 274 -36.46 5.65 6.67
CA LYS A 274 -36.39 5.98 5.24
C LYS A 274 -34.95 5.86 4.75
N PHE A 275 -34.69 4.95 3.83
CA PHE A 275 -33.33 4.68 3.34
C PHE A 275 -33.16 4.80 1.82
N LEU A 276 -31.93 5.05 1.39
CA LEU A 276 -31.46 4.94 0.00
C LEU A 276 -30.33 3.90 -0.08
N LEU A 277 -30.53 2.85 -0.87
CA LEU A 277 -29.49 1.86 -1.19
C LEU A 277 -29.07 1.99 -2.65
N VAL A 278 -27.79 2.24 -2.89
CA VAL A 278 -27.22 2.20 -4.24
C VAL A 278 -26.50 0.88 -4.46
N LEU A 279 -26.91 0.14 -5.49
CA LEU A 279 -26.23 -1.07 -5.99
C LEU A 279 -25.59 -0.73 -7.34
N ASP A 280 -24.29 -0.51 -7.34
CA ASP A 280 -23.53 -0.08 -8.52
C ASP A 280 -23.00 -1.27 -9.33
N ASP A 281 -23.11 -1.17 -10.65
CA ASP A 281 -22.74 -2.14 -11.71
C ASP A 281 -23.28 -3.57 -11.51
N VAL A 282 -24.60 -3.72 -11.37
CA VAL A 282 -25.24 -5.04 -11.22
C VAL A 282 -25.28 -5.81 -12.55
N TRP A 283 -24.74 -7.03 -12.54
CA TRP A 283 -24.68 -7.93 -13.71
C TRP A 283 -25.59 -9.16 -13.63
N ASN A 284 -26.02 -9.52 -12.43
CA ASN A 284 -26.67 -10.80 -12.16
C ASN A 284 -28.09 -10.88 -12.76
N GLU A 285 -28.34 -11.95 -13.51
CA GLU A 285 -29.66 -12.25 -14.11
C GLU A 285 -30.41 -13.36 -13.36
N ASP A 286 -29.89 -13.79 -12.20
CA ASP A 286 -30.56 -14.77 -11.34
C ASP A 286 -31.44 -14.08 -10.29
N TYR A 287 -32.76 -14.15 -10.48
CA TYR A 287 -33.74 -13.59 -9.54
C TYR A 287 -33.62 -14.20 -8.13
N TYR A 288 -33.26 -15.48 -8.01
CA TYR A 288 -33.24 -16.17 -6.72
C TYR A 288 -32.14 -15.65 -5.79
N LYS A 289 -31.06 -15.10 -6.35
CA LYS A 289 -30.01 -14.42 -5.58
C LYS A 289 -30.40 -13.01 -5.11
N TRP A 290 -31.34 -12.36 -5.82
CA TRP A 290 -31.83 -11.02 -5.45
C TRP A 290 -32.98 -11.07 -4.46
N GLU A 291 -33.88 -12.05 -4.60
CA GLU A 291 -35.11 -12.15 -3.81
C GLU A 291 -34.92 -12.02 -2.29
N PRO A 292 -33.89 -12.63 -1.64
CA PRO A 292 -33.68 -12.51 -0.21
C PRO A 292 -33.45 -11.06 0.25
N PHE A 293 -32.66 -10.29 -0.50
CA PHE A 293 -32.39 -8.87 -0.21
C PHE A 293 -33.65 -8.05 -0.31
N TYR A 294 -34.42 -8.22 -1.40
CA TYR A 294 -35.66 -7.48 -1.58
C TYR A 294 -36.68 -7.77 -0.47
N LYS A 295 -36.81 -9.03 -0.04
CA LYS A 295 -37.69 -9.43 1.06
C LYS A 295 -37.35 -8.71 2.36
N CYS A 296 -36.08 -8.58 2.70
CA CYS A 296 -35.63 -7.91 3.92
C CYS A 296 -35.86 -6.39 3.88
N LEU A 297 -35.71 -5.79 2.71
CA LEU A 297 -35.87 -4.34 2.50
C LEU A 297 -37.34 -3.91 2.37
N LYS A 298 -38.26 -4.86 2.14
CA LYS A 298 -39.69 -4.59 1.89
C LYS A 298 -40.43 -3.96 3.07
N ASN A 299 -39.98 -4.20 4.30
CA ASN A 299 -40.62 -3.71 5.53
C ASN A 299 -40.08 -2.34 6.00
N SER A 300 -39.44 -1.60 5.10
CA SER A 300 -38.91 -0.26 5.37
C SER A 300 -39.98 0.83 5.36
N LEU A 301 -39.62 2.04 5.81
CA LEU A 301 -40.54 3.17 5.81
C LEU A 301 -40.92 3.57 4.38
N HIS A 302 -42.18 3.99 4.20
CA HIS A 302 -42.68 4.49 2.92
C HIS A 302 -41.80 5.63 2.40
N GLY A 303 -41.47 5.58 1.10
CA GLY A 303 -40.56 6.54 0.46
C GLY A 303 -39.10 6.09 0.39
N SER A 304 -38.73 4.92 0.92
CA SER A 304 -37.39 4.33 0.73
C SER A 304 -37.14 3.97 -0.74
N LYS A 305 -35.88 4.08 -1.18
CA LYS A 305 -35.46 3.91 -2.58
C LYS A 305 -34.29 2.94 -2.71
N ILE A 306 -34.26 2.20 -3.81
CA ILE A 306 -33.10 1.44 -4.26
C ILE A 306 -32.69 1.97 -5.63
N LEU A 307 -31.46 2.44 -5.77
CA LEU A 307 -30.88 2.88 -7.03
C LEU A 307 -29.94 1.79 -7.54
N ILE A 308 -30.11 1.37 -8.78
CA ILE A 308 -29.29 0.35 -9.42
C ILE A 308 -28.60 0.97 -10.63
N THR A 309 -27.33 0.66 -10.86
CA THR A 309 -26.72 0.88 -12.17
C THR A 309 -26.42 -0.46 -12.83
N THR A 310 -26.69 -0.57 -14.13
CA THR A 310 -26.44 -1.81 -14.87
C THR A 310 -26.21 -1.53 -16.35
N ARG A 311 -25.55 -2.47 -17.04
CA ARG A 311 -25.39 -2.43 -18.50
C ARG A 311 -26.52 -3.11 -19.25
N LYS A 312 -27.36 -3.89 -18.55
CA LYS A 312 -28.36 -4.75 -19.16
C LYS A 312 -29.78 -4.39 -18.68
N GLU A 313 -30.66 -4.13 -19.63
CA GLU A 313 -32.07 -3.87 -19.34
C GLU A 313 -32.77 -5.11 -18.73
N THR A 314 -32.30 -6.31 -19.08
CA THR A 314 -32.78 -7.58 -18.49
C THR A 314 -32.59 -7.61 -16.98
N VAL A 315 -31.44 -7.16 -16.48
CA VAL A 315 -31.14 -7.07 -15.04
C VAL A 315 -32.09 -6.09 -14.36
N ALA A 316 -32.32 -4.90 -14.95
CA ALA A 316 -33.27 -3.93 -14.39
C ALA A 316 -34.69 -4.52 -14.25
N ARG A 317 -35.13 -5.31 -15.24
CA ARG A 317 -36.42 -6.00 -15.20
C ARG A 317 -36.47 -7.11 -14.13
N ILE A 318 -35.42 -7.92 -14.04
CA ILE A 318 -35.32 -9.01 -13.04
C ILE A 318 -35.33 -8.47 -11.62
N MET A 319 -34.65 -7.35 -11.38
CA MET A 319 -34.61 -6.68 -10.08
C MET A 319 -35.95 -6.04 -9.68
N GLY A 320 -36.92 -5.95 -10.61
CA GLY A 320 -38.23 -5.36 -10.36
C GLY A 320 -38.24 -3.83 -10.41
N SER A 321 -37.41 -3.23 -11.27
CA SER A 321 -37.32 -1.76 -11.40
C SER A 321 -38.67 -1.14 -11.75
N THR A 322 -39.10 -0.17 -10.95
CA THR A 322 -40.31 0.62 -11.20
C THR A 322 -40.05 1.73 -12.22
N HIS A 323 -38.82 2.24 -12.25
CA HIS A 323 -38.38 3.24 -13.22
C HIS A 323 -37.02 2.86 -13.79
N VAL A 324 -36.89 3.00 -15.11
CA VAL A 324 -35.65 2.75 -15.85
C VAL A 324 -35.27 4.02 -16.59
N ILE A 325 -34.13 4.60 -16.23
CA ILE A 325 -33.54 5.77 -16.89
C ILE A 325 -32.45 5.26 -17.82
N SER A 326 -32.66 5.43 -19.12
CA SER A 326 -31.68 5.04 -20.14
C SER A 326 -30.63 6.13 -20.30
N VAL A 327 -29.37 5.81 -19.97
CA VAL A 327 -28.23 6.72 -20.10
C VAL A 327 -27.65 6.58 -21.50
N ASN A 328 -27.88 7.58 -22.34
CA ASN A 328 -27.47 7.57 -23.75
C ASN A 328 -26.04 8.08 -23.95
N VAL A 329 -25.49 7.95 -25.16
CA VAL A 329 -24.22 8.61 -25.51
C VAL A 329 -24.36 10.12 -25.45
N LEU A 330 -23.27 10.83 -25.12
CA LEU A 330 -23.24 12.29 -25.18
C LEU A 330 -23.33 12.75 -26.64
N SER A 331 -23.96 13.90 -26.87
CA SER A 331 -23.85 14.57 -28.16
C SER A 331 -22.39 14.97 -28.42
N GLU A 332 -22.04 15.21 -29.70
CA GLU A 332 -20.68 15.61 -30.06
C GLU A 332 -20.24 16.88 -29.31
N MET A 333 -21.14 17.85 -29.12
CA MET A 333 -20.85 19.09 -28.38
C MET A 333 -20.61 18.85 -26.89
N GLU A 334 -21.40 17.98 -26.26
CA GLU A 334 -21.24 17.65 -24.83
C GLU A 334 -19.98 16.82 -24.58
N CYS A 335 -19.71 15.85 -25.47
CA CYS A 335 -18.49 15.05 -25.46
C CYS A 335 -17.25 15.93 -25.67
N TRP A 336 -17.36 16.94 -26.55
CA TRP A 336 -16.33 17.96 -26.74
C TRP A 336 -16.06 18.76 -25.46
N SER A 337 -17.08 19.14 -24.69
CA SER A 337 -16.89 19.85 -23.42
C SER A 337 -16.10 19.02 -22.41
N VAL A 338 -16.40 17.71 -22.29
CA VAL A 338 -15.62 16.77 -21.46
C VAL A 338 -14.17 16.69 -21.93
N PHE A 339 -13.94 16.63 -23.24
CA PHE A 339 -12.60 16.56 -23.80
C PHE A 339 -11.82 17.87 -23.60
N GLN A 340 -12.45 19.01 -23.84
CA GLN A 340 -11.85 20.34 -23.78
C GLN A 340 -11.39 20.70 -22.37
N SER A 341 -12.20 20.37 -21.35
CA SER A 341 -11.87 20.63 -19.95
C SER A 341 -10.57 19.95 -19.53
N LEU A 342 -10.22 18.81 -20.14
CA LEU A 342 -9.04 18.03 -19.80
C LEU A 342 -7.84 18.26 -20.72
N ALA A 343 -8.04 18.34 -22.04
CA ALA A 343 -6.96 18.39 -23.03
C ALA A 343 -6.45 19.80 -23.34
N ILE A 344 -7.31 20.81 -23.20
CA ILE A 344 -7.06 22.19 -23.66
C ILE A 344 -6.85 23.14 -22.47
N SER A 345 -7.41 22.81 -21.31
CA SER A 345 -7.17 23.57 -20.07
C SER A 345 -5.66 23.71 -19.80
N GLY A 346 -5.19 24.95 -19.61
CA GLY A 346 -3.78 25.28 -19.41
C GLY A 346 -2.95 25.61 -20.68
N LYS A 347 -3.50 25.48 -21.90
CA LYS A 347 -2.77 25.84 -23.14
C LYS A 347 -2.89 27.32 -23.53
N THR A 348 -1.82 27.89 -24.10
CA THR A 348 -1.76 29.30 -24.59
C THR A 348 -2.76 29.58 -25.71
N ILE A 349 -3.38 30.77 -25.69
CA ILE A 349 -4.53 31.17 -26.53
C ILE A 349 -4.33 30.88 -28.03
N GLY A 350 -3.20 31.29 -28.63
CA GLY A 350 -2.95 31.12 -30.07
C GLY A 350 -2.78 29.67 -30.56
N LYS A 351 -2.48 28.71 -29.66
CA LYS A 351 -2.39 27.28 -30.00
C LYS A 351 -3.75 26.56 -29.88
N ARG A 352 -4.75 27.19 -29.25
CA ARG A 352 -6.06 26.54 -29.02
C ARG A 352 -6.80 26.33 -30.31
N GLU A 353 -6.94 27.36 -31.15
CA GLU A 353 -7.84 27.31 -32.30
C GLU A 353 -7.51 26.19 -33.30
N ASN A 354 -6.23 25.93 -33.56
CA ASN A 354 -5.83 24.84 -34.47
C ASN A 354 -5.96 23.46 -33.81
N LEU A 355 -5.56 23.32 -32.54
CA LEU A 355 -5.72 22.06 -31.80
C LEU A 355 -7.18 21.72 -31.54
N GLU A 356 -8.06 22.72 -31.42
CA GLU A 356 -9.49 22.52 -31.27
C GLU A 356 -10.12 21.87 -32.50
N LYS A 357 -9.68 22.24 -33.72
CA LYS A 357 -10.15 21.61 -34.96
C LYS A 357 -9.80 20.13 -34.99
N ILE A 358 -8.53 19.79 -34.74
CA ILE A 358 -8.07 18.39 -34.70
C ILE A 358 -8.77 17.63 -33.57
N GLY A 359 -8.90 18.26 -32.40
CA GLY A 359 -9.58 17.70 -31.24
C GLY A 359 -11.04 17.32 -31.52
N ARG A 360 -11.79 18.17 -32.23
CA ARG A 360 -13.18 17.86 -32.59
C ARG A 360 -13.27 16.62 -33.48
N GLU A 361 -12.37 16.48 -34.45
CA GLU A 361 -12.30 15.26 -35.27
C GLU A 361 -11.94 14.02 -34.45
N ILE A 362 -11.07 14.15 -33.44
CA ILE A 362 -10.77 13.05 -32.50
C ILE A 362 -12.00 12.69 -31.66
N VAL A 363 -12.75 13.68 -31.15
CA VAL A 363 -13.97 13.46 -30.36
C VAL A 363 -15.06 12.75 -31.17
N LYS A 364 -15.18 13.02 -32.47
CA LYS A 364 -16.06 12.24 -33.35
C LYS A 364 -15.72 10.75 -33.33
N LYS A 365 -14.43 10.40 -33.29
CA LYS A 365 -13.97 9.00 -33.18
C LYS A 365 -14.28 8.37 -31.81
N CYS A 366 -14.46 9.17 -30.76
CA CYS A 366 -14.90 8.70 -29.44
C CYS A 366 -16.40 8.34 -29.36
N LYS A 367 -17.19 8.64 -30.40
CA LYS A 367 -18.62 8.25 -30.54
C LYS A 367 -19.49 8.60 -29.32
N GLY A 368 -19.22 9.74 -28.68
CA GLY A 368 -20.01 10.23 -27.55
C GLY A 368 -19.80 9.48 -26.22
N LEU A 369 -18.77 8.63 -26.11
CA LEU A 369 -18.43 7.92 -24.87
C LEU A 369 -17.53 8.78 -23.96
N PRO A 370 -17.99 9.16 -22.75
CA PRO A 370 -17.23 10.01 -21.84
C PRO A 370 -15.87 9.42 -21.45
N LEU A 371 -15.80 8.11 -21.16
CA LEU A 371 -14.54 7.46 -20.77
C LEU A 371 -13.51 7.48 -21.92
N ALA A 372 -13.94 7.28 -23.18
CA ALA A 372 -13.06 7.39 -24.34
C ALA A 372 -12.52 8.82 -24.51
N ALA A 373 -13.43 9.81 -24.42
CA ALA A 373 -13.07 11.22 -24.54
C ALA A 373 -12.11 11.63 -23.43
N LYS A 374 -12.39 11.24 -22.17
CA LYS A 374 -11.52 11.50 -21.00
C LYS A 374 -10.15 10.87 -21.17
N THR A 375 -10.07 9.60 -21.58
CA THR A 375 -8.82 8.88 -21.78
C THR A 375 -7.91 9.56 -22.82
N ILE A 376 -8.47 9.90 -23.99
CA ILE A 376 -7.69 10.54 -25.06
C ILE A 376 -7.40 12.00 -24.75
N ALA A 377 -8.31 12.71 -24.10
CA ALA A 377 -8.06 14.07 -23.63
C ALA A 377 -6.90 14.12 -22.63
N SER A 378 -6.86 13.18 -21.68
CA SER A 378 -5.78 13.02 -20.71
C SER A 378 -4.44 12.71 -21.39
N LEU A 379 -4.42 11.84 -22.40
CA LEU A 379 -3.23 11.59 -23.22
C LEU A 379 -2.73 12.88 -23.90
N LEU A 380 -3.64 13.60 -24.58
CA LEU A 380 -3.33 14.79 -25.37
C LEU A 380 -3.03 16.04 -24.55
N ARG A 381 -3.29 16.02 -23.24
CA ARG A 381 -2.91 17.07 -22.29
C ARG A 381 -1.41 17.35 -22.35
N SER A 382 -0.60 16.31 -22.43
CA SER A 382 0.87 16.42 -22.48
C SER A 382 1.45 16.81 -23.84
N LYS A 383 0.66 16.70 -24.92
CA LYS A 383 1.08 16.97 -26.31
C LYS A 383 0.85 18.43 -26.69
N ASN A 384 1.87 19.10 -27.20
CA ASN A 384 1.88 20.56 -27.40
C ASN A 384 1.87 21.01 -28.87
N THR A 385 1.94 20.08 -29.80
CA THR A 385 2.04 20.37 -31.25
C THR A 385 0.87 19.77 -32.04
N GLU A 386 0.52 20.42 -33.15
CA GLU A 386 -0.53 19.94 -34.08
C GLU A 386 -0.16 18.57 -34.68
N LYS A 387 1.12 18.36 -35.02
CA LYS A 387 1.60 17.10 -35.58
C LYS A 387 1.37 15.91 -34.64
N GLU A 388 1.59 16.09 -33.33
CA GLU A 388 1.33 15.05 -32.34
C GLU A 388 -0.15 14.70 -32.25
N TRP A 389 -1.03 15.69 -32.32
CA TRP A 389 -2.48 15.47 -32.32
C TRP A 389 -2.94 14.79 -33.61
N GLN A 390 -2.39 15.21 -34.76
CA GLN A 390 -2.68 14.63 -36.06
C GLN A 390 -2.27 13.16 -36.14
N ASN A 391 -1.10 12.80 -35.59
CA ASN A 391 -0.65 11.40 -35.51
C ASN A 391 -1.64 10.51 -34.74
N ILE A 392 -2.26 11.04 -33.67
CA ILE A 392 -3.30 10.32 -32.92
C ILE A 392 -4.58 10.19 -33.75
N LEU A 393 -5.02 11.26 -34.42
CA LEU A 393 -6.21 11.24 -35.27
C LEU A 393 -6.11 10.24 -36.43
N GLU A 394 -4.95 10.19 -37.09
CA GLU A 394 -4.66 9.36 -38.27
C GLU A 394 -4.26 7.91 -37.93
N SER A 395 -4.24 7.55 -36.66
CA SER A 395 -3.83 6.21 -36.24
C SER A 395 -4.75 5.11 -36.77
N GLU A 396 -4.17 4.07 -37.36
CA GLU A 396 -4.86 2.85 -37.82
C GLU A 396 -5.55 2.07 -36.67
N ILE A 397 -5.27 2.42 -35.42
CA ILE A 397 -5.85 1.79 -34.23
C ILE A 397 -7.36 2.09 -34.12
N TRP A 398 -7.82 3.19 -34.70
CA TRP A 398 -9.24 3.54 -34.75
C TRP A 398 -10.09 2.57 -35.58
N GLU A 399 -9.47 1.73 -36.42
CA GLU A 399 -10.14 0.76 -37.29
C GLU A 399 -10.35 -0.61 -36.61
N LEU A 400 -9.87 -0.80 -35.38
CA LEU A 400 -10.00 -2.06 -34.66
C LEU A 400 -11.42 -2.29 -34.14
N GLU A 401 -12.04 -3.41 -34.52
CA GLU A 401 -13.30 -3.88 -33.94
C GLU A 401 -13.05 -4.91 -32.83
N ALA A 402 -13.19 -4.52 -31.55
CA ALA A 402 -13.63 -5.37 -30.42
C ALA A 402 -13.44 -4.68 -29.05
N ILE A 403 -14.12 -5.22 -28.03
CA ILE A 403 -14.38 -4.71 -26.65
C ILE A 403 -15.27 -3.46 -26.64
N GLU A 404 -16.60 -3.70 -26.57
CA GLU A 404 -17.68 -2.70 -26.54
C GLU A 404 -17.54 -1.54 -27.56
N LYS A 405 -17.91 -1.78 -28.84
CA LYS A 405 -18.16 -0.84 -29.97
C LYS A 405 -17.52 0.58 -29.96
N GLY A 406 -16.33 0.78 -29.38
CA GLY A 406 -15.63 2.09 -29.37
C GLY A 406 -14.62 2.37 -28.25
N LEU A 407 -14.46 1.52 -27.21
CA LEU A 407 -13.57 1.84 -26.07
C LEU A 407 -12.14 1.27 -26.16
N LEU A 408 -11.92 0.20 -26.92
CA LEU A 408 -10.60 -0.41 -27.05
C LEU A 408 -9.56 0.52 -27.68
N ALA A 409 -9.92 1.19 -28.79
CA ALA A 409 -8.99 2.05 -29.52
C ALA A 409 -8.48 3.24 -28.65
N PRO A 410 -9.35 4.00 -27.95
CA PRO A 410 -8.92 5.02 -26.99
C PRO A 410 -7.94 4.54 -25.92
N LEU A 411 -8.23 3.41 -25.28
CA LEU A 411 -7.41 2.83 -24.22
C LEU A 411 -6.07 2.33 -24.75
N LEU A 412 -6.07 1.68 -25.92
CA LEU A 412 -4.87 1.18 -26.57
C LEU A 412 -3.94 2.30 -27.04
N LEU A 413 -4.49 3.41 -27.54
CA LEU A 413 -3.71 4.62 -27.87
C LEU A 413 -3.06 5.20 -26.62
N SER A 414 -3.81 5.39 -25.54
CA SER A 414 -3.27 5.89 -24.27
C SER A 414 -2.19 4.97 -23.70
N TYR A 415 -2.37 3.65 -23.79
CA TYR A 415 -1.39 2.66 -23.36
C TYR A 415 -0.11 2.67 -24.20
N LYS A 416 -0.21 2.76 -25.54
CA LYS A 416 0.96 2.76 -26.43
C LYS A 416 1.89 3.95 -26.19
N GLU A 417 1.33 5.09 -25.79
CA GLU A 417 2.05 6.32 -25.47
C GLU A 417 2.65 6.34 -24.05
N LEU A 418 2.37 5.33 -23.21
CA LEU A 418 3.06 5.21 -21.92
C LEU A 418 4.56 4.94 -22.12
N PRO A 419 5.43 5.45 -21.24
CA PRO A 419 6.83 5.05 -21.21
C PRO A 419 6.94 3.52 -21.09
N SER A 420 7.89 2.92 -21.81
CA SER A 420 8.10 1.47 -21.86
C SER A 420 8.10 0.81 -20.47
N LYS A 421 8.84 1.39 -19.52
CA LYS A 421 8.95 0.90 -18.14
C LYS A 421 7.64 0.94 -17.35
N VAL A 422 6.78 1.93 -17.62
CA VAL A 422 5.48 2.09 -16.93
C VAL A 422 4.44 1.10 -17.45
N LYS A 423 4.57 0.63 -18.70
CA LYS A 423 3.67 -0.38 -19.27
C LYS A 423 3.64 -1.67 -18.45
N ARG A 424 4.79 -2.11 -17.90
CA ARG A 424 4.85 -3.31 -17.02
C ARG A 424 4.11 -3.09 -15.70
N CYS A 425 4.19 -1.88 -15.14
CA CYS A 425 3.44 -1.50 -13.94
C CYS A 425 1.92 -1.54 -14.19
N PHE A 426 1.45 -1.02 -15.33
CA PHE A 426 0.04 -1.14 -15.74
C PHE A 426 -0.40 -2.60 -15.90
N SER A 427 0.37 -3.39 -16.65
CA SER A 427 0.08 -4.81 -16.90
C SER A 427 -0.03 -5.63 -15.61
N TYR A 428 0.82 -5.34 -14.62
CA TYR A 428 0.77 -5.98 -13.31
C TYR A 428 -0.59 -5.79 -12.62
N CYS A 429 -1.22 -4.62 -12.79
CA CYS A 429 -2.50 -4.31 -12.17
C CYS A 429 -3.65 -5.23 -12.64
N ALA A 430 -3.50 -5.90 -13.78
CA ALA A 430 -4.49 -6.88 -14.24
C ALA A 430 -4.70 -8.03 -13.24
N VAL A 431 -3.71 -8.35 -12.39
CA VAL A 431 -3.81 -9.45 -11.41
C VAL A 431 -4.86 -9.21 -10.32
N PHE A 432 -5.21 -7.95 -10.05
CA PHE A 432 -6.25 -7.61 -9.08
C PHE A 432 -7.64 -7.85 -9.70
N PRO A 433 -8.64 -8.29 -8.92
CA PRO A 433 -10.00 -8.45 -9.44
C PRO A 433 -10.65 -7.09 -9.70
N LYS A 434 -11.79 -7.10 -10.38
CA LYS A 434 -12.62 -5.91 -10.57
C LYS A 434 -13.02 -5.29 -9.22
N ASP A 435 -13.15 -3.97 -9.21
CA ASP A 435 -13.41 -3.14 -8.01
C ASP A 435 -12.43 -3.29 -6.84
N TYR A 436 -11.28 -3.93 -7.05
CA TYR A 436 -10.30 -4.09 -6.00
C TYR A 436 -9.73 -2.73 -5.59
N GLU A 437 -9.82 -2.43 -4.30
CA GLU A 437 -9.20 -1.25 -3.72
C GLU A 437 -7.70 -1.46 -3.59
N ILE A 438 -6.93 -0.72 -4.39
CA ILE A 438 -5.49 -0.83 -4.46
C ILE A 438 -4.86 0.23 -3.57
N GLN A 439 -4.16 -0.21 -2.52
CA GLN A 439 -3.33 0.67 -1.72
C GLN A 439 -2.07 1.07 -2.52
N LYS A 440 -1.88 2.38 -2.75
CA LYS A 440 -0.80 2.94 -3.58
C LYS A 440 0.57 2.40 -3.18
N HIS A 441 0.91 2.50 -1.89
CA HIS A 441 2.21 2.08 -1.38
C HIS A 441 2.44 0.56 -1.55
N LYS A 442 1.42 -0.28 -1.36
CA LYS A 442 1.53 -1.73 -1.58
C LYS A 442 1.67 -2.11 -3.04
N LEU A 443 1.07 -1.35 -3.96
CA LEU A 443 1.28 -1.54 -5.39
C LEU A 443 2.73 -1.24 -5.79
N ILE A 444 3.28 -0.13 -5.28
CA ILE A 444 4.69 0.24 -5.51
C ILE A 444 5.65 -0.84 -4.97
N GLU A 445 5.42 -1.37 -3.76
CA GLU A 445 6.20 -2.49 -3.21
C GLU A 445 6.20 -3.71 -4.14
N LEU A 446 5.06 -4.01 -4.77
CA LEU A 446 4.92 -5.13 -5.70
C LEU A 446 5.70 -4.87 -7.00
N TRP A 447 5.61 -3.66 -7.57
CA TRP A 447 6.39 -3.27 -8.75
C TRP A 447 7.90 -3.32 -8.50
N MET A 448 8.34 -2.91 -7.31
CA MET A 448 9.74 -3.02 -6.89
C MET A 448 10.18 -4.49 -6.84
N ALA A 449 9.39 -5.35 -6.19
CA ALA A 449 9.71 -6.78 -6.11
C ALA A 449 9.79 -7.46 -7.49
N GLN A 450 9.00 -6.99 -8.48
CA GLN A 450 9.12 -7.50 -9.85
C GLN A 450 10.34 -6.96 -10.62
N GLY A 451 10.95 -5.87 -10.13
CA GLY A 451 12.04 -5.17 -10.82
C GLY A 451 11.53 -4.26 -11.94
N TYR A 452 10.30 -3.73 -11.85
CA TYR A 452 9.72 -2.88 -12.89
C TYR A 452 10.15 -1.41 -12.77
N LEU A 453 10.71 -1.02 -11.64
CA LEU A 453 11.28 0.31 -11.42
C LEU A 453 12.77 0.30 -11.77
N SER A 454 13.26 1.34 -12.46
CA SER A 454 14.67 1.43 -12.83
C SER A 454 15.44 2.36 -11.88
N GLU A 455 16.52 1.87 -11.27
CA GLU A 455 17.46 2.70 -10.51
C GLU A 455 18.04 3.80 -11.43
N LYS A 456 17.58 5.05 -11.28
CA LYS A 456 18.14 6.23 -11.95
C LYS A 456 18.73 7.19 -10.91
N GLY A 457 20.05 7.20 -10.77
CA GLY A 457 20.78 8.20 -9.99
C GLY A 457 20.54 8.10 -8.47
N ALA A 458 20.45 9.25 -7.80
CA ALA A 458 20.33 9.37 -6.34
C ALA A 458 18.88 9.34 -5.80
N LYS A 459 17.86 9.15 -6.66
CA LYS A 459 16.45 9.08 -6.25
C LYS A 459 16.13 7.74 -5.59
N GLU A 460 15.21 7.74 -4.62
CA GLU A 460 14.75 6.50 -3.98
C GLU A 460 13.83 5.72 -4.93
N MET A 461 13.77 4.39 -4.78
CA MET A 461 12.94 3.56 -5.65
C MET A 461 11.45 3.81 -5.41
N GLU A 462 11.08 4.14 -4.19
CA GLU A 462 9.75 4.57 -3.79
C GLU A 462 9.33 5.82 -4.57
N ASP A 463 10.21 6.81 -4.71
CA ASP A 463 9.95 8.04 -5.48
C ASP A 463 9.72 7.74 -6.97
N ILE A 464 10.49 6.80 -7.53
CA ILE A 464 10.30 6.34 -8.92
C ILE A 464 8.96 5.62 -9.07
N GLY A 465 8.57 4.82 -8.06
CA GLY A 465 7.28 4.15 -8.02
C GLY A 465 6.12 5.14 -7.97
N GLU A 466 6.26 6.19 -7.16
CA GLU A 466 5.33 7.30 -7.06
C GLU A 466 5.20 8.05 -8.40
N GLU A 467 6.31 8.32 -9.08
CA GLU A 467 6.32 8.93 -10.42
C GLU A 467 5.55 8.06 -11.43
N TYR A 468 5.78 6.75 -11.43
CA TYR A 468 5.11 5.81 -12.33
C TYR A 468 3.61 5.68 -12.01
N PHE A 469 3.26 5.66 -10.72
CA PHE A 469 1.86 5.67 -10.29
C PHE A 469 1.15 6.93 -10.78
N ASN A 470 1.75 8.11 -10.58
CA ASN A 470 1.21 9.39 -11.02
C ASN A 470 1.07 9.48 -12.54
N ILE A 471 1.98 8.85 -13.31
CA ILE A 471 1.84 8.69 -14.76
C ILE A 471 0.54 7.93 -15.10
N LEU A 472 0.29 6.79 -14.48
CA LEU A 472 -0.92 5.99 -14.74
C LEU A 472 -2.20 6.72 -14.31
N ALA A 473 -2.18 7.36 -13.14
CA ALA A 473 -3.28 8.19 -12.66
C ALA A 473 -3.58 9.35 -13.63
N SER A 474 -2.55 10.03 -14.13
CA SER A 474 -2.71 11.15 -15.09
C SER A 474 -3.31 10.72 -16.43
N HIS A 475 -3.19 9.44 -16.80
CA HIS A 475 -3.84 8.86 -17.99
C HIS A 475 -5.28 8.38 -17.75
N SER A 476 -5.82 8.62 -16.54
CA SER A 476 -7.15 8.15 -16.13
C SER A 476 -7.29 6.61 -16.12
N PHE A 477 -6.18 5.89 -15.92
CA PHE A 477 -6.22 4.43 -15.72
C PHE A 477 -6.58 4.04 -14.28
N PHE A 478 -6.46 4.98 -13.34
CA PHE A 478 -6.96 4.85 -11.98
C PHE A 478 -8.06 5.89 -11.71
N GLN A 479 -8.96 5.57 -10.79
CA GLN A 479 -10.06 6.40 -10.32
C GLN A 479 -10.28 6.19 -8.81
N ASP A 480 -11.29 6.87 -8.25
CA ASP A 480 -11.73 6.74 -6.85
C ASP A 480 -10.58 6.87 -5.86
N PHE A 481 -9.91 8.02 -5.91
CA PHE A 481 -8.76 8.30 -5.07
C PHE A 481 -9.19 8.71 -3.66
N ASP A 482 -8.81 7.91 -2.68
CA ASP A 482 -8.84 8.32 -1.29
C ASP A 482 -7.56 9.08 -0.96
N LYS A 483 -7.69 10.16 -0.19
CA LYS A 483 -6.54 10.95 0.27
C LYS A 483 -6.34 10.75 1.76
N GLY A 484 -5.09 10.62 2.17
CA GLY A 484 -4.70 10.68 3.57
C GLY A 484 -4.85 12.09 4.14
N ASP A 485 -4.61 12.23 5.45
CA ASP A 485 -4.68 13.51 6.16
C ASP A 485 -3.68 14.56 5.63
N ASP A 486 -2.64 14.12 4.93
CA ASP A 486 -1.63 14.94 4.24
C ASP A 486 -2.05 15.39 2.83
N GLY A 487 -3.22 14.93 2.35
CA GLY A 487 -3.72 15.20 1.01
C GLY A 487 -3.11 14.32 -0.09
N GLU A 488 -2.22 13.38 0.25
CA GLU A 488 -1.67 12.42 -0.69
C GLU A 488 -2.63 11.27 -0.98
N ILE A 489 -2.59 10.75 -2.21
CA ILE A 489 -3.39 9.59 -2.61
C ILE A 489 -2.92 8.36 -1.82
N SER A 490 -3.83 7.76 -1.06
CA SER A 490 -3.60 6.54 -0.27
C SER A 490 -4.08 5.30 -1.03
N ASN A 491 -5.30 5.34 -1.56
CA ASN A 491 -5.96 4.25 -2.26
C ASN A 491 -6.50 4.69 -3.63
N CYS A 492 -6.69 3.74 -4.53
CA CYS A 492 -7.32 3.95 -5.82
C CYS A 492 -7.98 2.66 -6.33
N LYS A 493 -8.77 2.77 -7.41
CA LYS A 493 -9.34 1.64 -8.14
C LYS A 493 -9.03 1.73 -9.64
N MET A 494 -9.11 0.59 -10.33
CA MET A 494 -9.10 0.55 -11.78
C MET A 494 -10.54 0.40 -12.26
N HIS A 495 -11.01 1.26 -13.17
CA HIS A 495 -12.34 1.12 -13.77
C HIS A 495 -12.45 -0.23 -14.49
N ASP A 496 -13.59 -0.92 -14.39
CA ASP A 496 -13.78 -2.25 -14.99
C ASP A 496 -13.40 -2.39 -16.47
N ILE A 497 -13.62 -1.37 -17.30
CA ILE A 497 -13.26 -1.43 -18.73
C ILE A 497 -11.75 -1.28 -18.91
N VAL A 498 -11.10 -0.47 -18.05
CA VAL A 498 -9.64 -0.38 -18.00
C VAL A 498 -9.05 -1.70 -17.50
N HIS A 499 -9.71 -2.35 -16.54
CA HIS A 499 -9.35 -3.68 -16.05
C HIS A 499 -9.52 -4.75 -17.14
N ASP A 500 -10.66 -4.78 -17.83
CA ASP A 500 -10.92 -5.67 -18.97
C ASP A 500 -9.88 -5.45 -20.09
N PHE A 501 -9.50 -4.20 -20.33
CA PHE A 501 -8.44 -3.85 -21.25
C PHE A 501 -7.06 -4.35 -20.77
N ALA A 502 -6.73 -4.19 -19.49
CA ALA A 502 -5.50 -4.72 -18.91
C ALA A 502 -5.44 -6.26 -18.99
N GLN A 503 -6.56 -6.94 -18.72
CA GLN A 503 -6.74 -8.37 -18.88
C GLN A 503 -6.62 -8.81 -20.34
N TYR A 504 -7.19 -8.07 -21.29
CA TYR A 504 -7.02 -8.35 -22.72
C TYR A 504 -5.54 -8.29 -23.15
N LEU A 505 -4.78 -7.31 -22.64
CA LEU A 505 -3.35 -7.19 -22.91
C LEU A 505 -2.50 -8.27 -22.23
N CYS A 506 -2.96 -8.78 -21.08
CA CYS A 506 -2.15 -9.61 -20.16
C CYS A 506 -2.78 -10.98 -19.86
N SER A 507 -3.72 -11.46 -20.70
CA SER A 507 -4.54 -12.66 -20.45
C SER A 507 -3.69 -13.92 -20.22
N ASN A 508 -2.49 -13.94 -20.79
CA ASN A 508 -1.57 -15.06 -20.70
C ASN A 508 -0.59 -14.92 -19.51
N GLU A 509 -0.48 -13.75 -18.89
CA GLU A 509 0.48 -13.46 -17.82
C GLU A 509 -0.15 -13.46 -16.43
N CYS A 510 -1.35 -12.88 -16.31
CA CYS A 510 -2.05 -12.72 -15.03
C CYS A 510 -3.17 -13.76 -14.91
N LEU A 511 -3.36 -14.27 -13.70
CA LEU A 511 -4.46 -15.15 -13.36
C LEU A 511 -4.99 -14.80 -11.97
N THR A 512 -6.31 -14.77 -11.84
CA THR A 512 -7.00 -14.58 -10.58
C THR A 512 -7.93 -15.77 -10.38
N VAL A 513 -7.83 -16.42 -9.22
CA VAL A 513 -8.64 -17.59 -8.89
C VAL A 513 -9.29 -17.37 -7.54
N GLU A 514 -10.61 -17.52 -7.50
CA GLU A 514 -11.38 -17.58 -6.27
C GLU A 514 -11.66 -19.05 -5.93
N ILE A 515 -11.50 -19.43 -4.67
CA ILE A 515 -11.69 -20.80 -4.20
C ILE A 515 -12.76 -20.81 -3.11
N HIS A 516 -13.83 -21.58 -3.33
CA HIS A 516 -14.90 -21.80 -2.35
C HIS A 516 -14.69 -23.12 -1.58
N SER A 517 -15.39 -23.27 -0.45
CA SER A 517 -15.32 -24.48 0.36
C SER A 517 -15.82 -25.70 -0.42
N GLY A 518 -14.99 -26.74 -0.53
CA GLY A 518 -15.36 -28.01 -1.18
C GLY A 518 -15.16 -28.05 -2.70
N GLU A 519 -14.68 -26.97 -3.32
CA GLU A 519 -14.32 -26.95 -4.75
C GLU A 519 -12.89 -27.50 -4.95
N GLU A 520 -12.77 -28.61 -5.68
CA GLU A 520 -11.50 -28.99 -6.29
C GLU A 520 -11.34 -28.26 -7.62
N LEU A 521 -10.28 -27.46 -7.75
CA LEU A 521 -9.95 -26.82 -9.01
C LEU A 521 -9.55 -27.88 -10.05
N ALA A 522 -10.22 -27.87 -11.20
CA ALA A 522 -9.84 -28.71 -12.33
C ALA A 522 -8.43 -28.33 -12.81
N ILE A 523 -7.52 -29.31 -12.79
CA ILE A 523 -6.09 -29.15 -13.14
C ILE A 523 -5.91 -28.66 -14.59
N SER A 524 -6.91 -28.84 -15.45
CA SER A 524 -6.93 -28.44 -16.86
C SER A 524 -7.11 -26.93 -17.10
N SER A 525 -7.42 -26.13 -16.08
CA SER A 525 -7.82 -24.73 -16.24
C SER A 525 -6.68 -23.72 -16.41
N PHE A 526 -5.42 -24.11 -16.18
CA PHE A 526 -4.32 -23.15 -16.05
C PHE A 526 -3.61 -22.78 -17.38
N GLY A 527 -3.86 -23.50 -18.48
CA GLY A 527 -3.36 -23.15 -19.82
C GLY A 527 -1.83 -22.95 -19.90
N GLU A 528 -1.42 -21.96 -20.70
CA GLU A 528 -0.03 -21.53 -20.92
C GLU A 528 0.67 -20.99 -19.65
N LYS A 529 1.97 -20.69 -19.76
CA LYS A 529 2.85 -20.20 -18.69
C LYS A 529 2.30 -18.91 -18.04
N LYS A 530 1.83 -18.99 -16.79
CA LYS A 530 1.35 -17.83 -16.00
C LYS A 530 2.50 -17.19 -15.20
N ILE A 531 2.49 -15.86 -15.09
CA ILE A 531 3.54 -15.06 -14.46
C ILE A 531 3.09 -14.50 -13.10
N HIS A 532 1.84 -14.07 -12.97
CA HIS A 532 1.28 -13.48 -11.75
C HIS A 532 -0.04 -14.15 -11.38
N LEU A 533 -0.15 -14.61 -10.14
CA LEU A 533 -1.32 -15.31 -9.63
C LEU A 533 -1.81 -14.65 -8.34
N LEU A 534 -3.09 -14.30 -8.30
CA LEU A 534 -3.83 -13.96 -7.09
C LEU A 534 -4.80 -15.08 -6.75
N LEU A 535 -4.65 -15.65 -5.56
CA LEU A 535 -5.58 -16.62 -4.98
C LEU A 535 -6.43 -15.91 -3.92
N THR A 536 -7.74 -15.93 -4.10
CA THR A 536 -8.71 -15.47 -3.10
C THR A 536 -9.37 -16.68 -2.46
N LEU A 537 -9.08 -16.91 -1.17
CA LEU A 537 -9.65 -18.02 -0.41
C LEU A 537 -10.90 -17.54 0.34
N ARG A 538 -12.05 -18.10 -0.01
CA ARG A 538 -13.31 -17.84 0.69
C ARG A 538 -13.41 -18.66 1.97
N ARG A 539 -14.39 -18.32 2.80
CA ARG A 539 -14.63 -18.95 4.08
C ARG A 539 -14.80 -20.47 3.93
N GLY A 540 -14.03 -21.24 4.69
CA GLY A 540 -14.02 -22.71 4.68
C GLY A 540 -13.18 -23.34 3.57
N ALA A 541 -12.61 -22.55 2.66
CA ALA A 541 -11.73 -23.03 1.61
C ALA A 541 -10.30 -23.23 2.13
N SER A 542 -9.62 -24.24 1.60
CA SER A 542 -8.19 -24.44 1.77
C SER A 542 -7.54 -24.45 0.39
N VAL A 543 -6.25 -24.12 0.31
CA VAL A 543 -5.51 -24.21 -0.96
C VAL A 543 -5.44 -25.69 -1.36
N PRO A 544 -6.02 -26.10 -2.51
CA PRO A 544 -5.94 -27.48 -2.95
C PRO A 544 -4.49 -27.86 -3.26
N ILE A 545 -4.01 -28.93 -2.62
CA ILE A 545 -2.66 -29.49 -2.86
C ILE A 545 -2.49 -29.89 -4.34
N SER A 546 -3.59 -30.29 -4.99
CA SER A 546 -3.64 -30.72 -6.39
C SER A 546 -3.20 -29.66 -7.41
N ILE A 547 -3.41 -28.36 -7.13
CA ILE A 547 -2.95 -27.26 -8.01
C ILE A 547 -1.44 -27.33 -8.22
N TRP A 548 -0.72 -27.68 -7.15
CA TRP A 548 0.73 -27.70 -7.17
C TRP A 548 1.24 -29.03 -7.74
N GLY A 549 0.46 -30.11 -7.65
CA GLY A 549 0.81 -31.47 -8.07
C GLY A 549 1.34 -31.61 -9.50
N ASN A 550 0.64 -31.05 -10.51
CA ASN A 550 0.83 -31.42 -11.92
C ASN A 550 0.89 -30.26 -12.94
N VAL A 551 0.92 -28.99 -12.53
CA VAL A 551 0.77 -27.86 -13.47
C VAL A 551 2.13 -27.32 -13.93
N THR A 552 2.57 -27.71 -15.13
CA THR A 552 3.75 -27.13 -15.81
C THR A 552 3.60 -25.63 -16.05
N GLY A 553 2.38 -25.14 -16.26
CA GLY A 553 2.05 -23.74 -16.51
C GLY A 553 2.40 -22.77 -15.37
N LEU A 554 2.65 -23.26 -14.15
CA LEU A 554 2.99 -22.41 -13.00
C LEU A 554 4.50 -22.34 -12.69
N ARG A 555 5.35 -23.07 -13.42
CA ARG A 555 6.81 -23.05 -13.18
C ARG A 555 7.44 -21.67 -13.37
N GLY A 556 6.88 -20.86 -14.27
CA GLY A 556 7.31 -19.49 -14.55
C GLY A 556 6.72 -18.43 -13.62
N LEU A 557 6.01 -18.83 -12.56
CA LEU A 557 5.30 -17.89 -11.69
C LEU A 557 6.29 -17.01 -10.91
N ARG A 558 6.07 -15.69 -10.96
CA ARG A 558 6.90 -14.67 -10.30
C ARG A 558 6.20 -13.98 -9.15
N SER A 559 4.87 -13.93 -9.15
CA SER A 559 4.10 -13.43 -8.02
C SER A 559 3.03 -14.43 -7.64
N LEU A 560 3.03 -14.81 -6.37
CA LEU A 560 1.92 -15.49 -5.73
C LEU A 560 1.37 -14.60 -4.62
N LEU A 561 0.21 -14.03 -4.86
CA LEU A 561 -0.53 -13.22 -3.92
C LEU A 561 -1.67 -14.07 -3.35
N VAL A 562 -1.78 -14.15 -2.04
CA VAL A 562 -2.87 -14.88 -1.40
C VAL A 562 -3.64 -13.92 -0.54
N LYS A 563 -4.92 -13.78 -0.83
CA LYS A 563 -5.89 -13.09 0.01
C LYS A 563 -6.77 -14.14 0.66
N SER A 564 -6.89 -14.08 1.97
CA SER A 564 -7.79 -14.93 2.73
C SER A 564 -8.49 -14.11 3.79
N ASP A 565 -9.80 -14.32 3.90
CA ASP A 565 -10.63 -13.62 4.87
C ASP A 565 -10.63 -14.34 6.24
N GLU A 566 -10.43 -15.66 6.30
CA GLU A 566 -10.54 -16.44 7.55
C GLU A 566 -9.62 -17.67 7.68
N TYR A 567 -8.92 -18.13 6.63
CA TYR A 567 -8.17 -19.40 6.66
C TYR A 567 -6.74 -19.27 6.14
N SER A 568 -5.76 -19.78 6.89
CA SER A 568 -4.40 -19.90 6.37
C SER A 568 -4.22 -21.20 5.60
N TRP A 569 -3.12 -21.20 4.85
CA TRP A 569 -2.40 -22.36 4.33
C TRP A 569 -2.23 -23.45 5.37
N SER A 570 -2.33 -24.72 4.94
CA SER A 570 -1.70 -25.82 5.66
C SER A 570 -0.19 -25.75 5.45
N SER A 571 0.59 -25.96 6.51
CA SER A 571 2.06 -26.05 6.42
C SER A 571 2.52 -27.15 5.46
N GLU A 572 1.66 -28.14 5.20
CA GLU A 572 1.91 -29.30 4.33
C GLU A 572 2.06 -28.96 2.85
N VAL A 573 1.48 -27.85 2.37
CA VAL A 573 1.54 -27.46 0.95
C VAL A 573 2.84 -26.73 0.59
N LEU A 574 3.41 -26.00 1.55
CA LEU A 574 4.56 -25.11 1.33
C LEU A 574 5.80 -25.83 0.76
N PRO A 575 6.18 -27.04 1.22
CA PRO A 575 7.34 -27.72 0.65
C PRO A 575 7.19 -28.02 -0.84
N GLN A 576 6.01 -28.52 -1.26
CA GLN A 576 5.74 -28.83 -2.67
C GLN A 576 5.72 -27.58 -3.54
N LEU A 577 5.24 -26.47 -2.99
CA LEU A 577 5.21 -25.17 -3.65
C LEU A 577 6.63 -24.63 -3.87
N PHE A 578 7.48 -24.64 -2.84
CA PHE A 578 8.86 -24.14 -2.93
C PHE A 578 9.72 -24.95 -3.89
N ASP A 579 9.43 -26.26 -4.02
CA ASP A 579 10.10 -27.13 -4.98
C ASP A 579 9.77 -26.81 -6.45
N LYS A 580 8.62 -26.19 -6.71
CA LYS A 580 8.09 -26.00 -8.07
C LYS A 580 8.15 -24.56 -8.55
N LEU A 581 7.93 -23.59 -7.67
CA LEU A 581 7.81 -22.18 -8.03
C LEU A 581 9.13 -21.42 -7.82
N THR A 582 10.23 -21.93 -8.38
CA THR A 582 11.57 -21.40 -8.13
C THR A 582 11.79 -19.99 -8.67
N CYS A 583 10.99 -19.57 -9.66
CA CYS A 583 11.02 -18.23 -10.27
C CYS A 583 10.30 -17.14 -9.46
N LEU A 584 9.74 -17.46 -8.29
CA LEU A 584 9.01 -16.47 -7.48
C LEU A 584 9.89 -15.30 -7.05
N ARG A 585 9.37 -14.09 -7.25
CA ARG A 585 9.91 -12.81 -6.77
C ARG A 585 9.10 -12.25 -5.61
N THR A 586 7.79 -12.51 -5.60
CA THR A 586 6.89 -12.13 -4.51
C THR A 586 6.10 -13.34 -4.03
N LEU A 587 6.13 -13.57 -2.72
CA LEU A 587 5.28 -14.53 -2.04
C LEU A 587 4.57 -13.82 -0.88
N LYS A 588 3.25 -13.62 -1.01
CA LYS A 588 2.42 -13.05 0.06
C LYS A 588 1.52 -14.13 0.66
N LEU A 589 1.82 -14.49 1.91
CA LEU A 589 1.08 -15.39 2.77
C LEU A 589 0.49 -14.60 3.96
N LYS A 590 -0.06 -13.41 3.69
CA LYS A 590 -0.63 -12.53 4.71
C LYS A 590 -1.94 -13.11 5.26
N VAL A 591 -2.16 -12.95 6.57
CA VAL A 591 -3.48 -13.07 7.21
C VAL A 591 -3.97 -11.67 7.55
N CYS A 592 -5.12 -11.27 7.01
CA CYS A 592 -5.68 -9.93 7.25
C CYS A 592 -6.42 -9.83 8.58
N GLU A 593 -7.11 -10.90 8.99
CA GLU A 593 -7.88 -10.96 10.24
C GLU A 593 -7.37 -12.12 11.11
N PRO A 594 -6.22 -11.96 11.79
CA PRO A 594 -5.63 -13.05 12.55
C PRO A 594 -6.58 -13.62 13.61
N TRP A 595 -7.38 -12.77 14.26
CA TRP A 595 -8.31 -13.16 15.33
C TRP A 595 -9.41 -14.12 14.87
N LEU A 596 -9.77 -14.09 13.58
CA LEU A 596 -10.75 -14.99 12.97
C LEU A 596 -10.09 -16.24 12.37
N CYS A 597 -8.75 -16.25 12.24
CA CYS A 597 -8.03 -17.32 11.58
C CYS A 597 -7.84 -18.54 12.48
N LYS A 598 -8.34 -19.70 12.04
CA LYS A 598 -8.19 -20.95 12.81
C LYS A 598 -6.90 -21.72 12.47
N ASN A 599 -6.33 -21.48 11.29
CA ASN A 599 -5.20 -22.29 10.81
C ASN A 599 -3.82 -21.73 11.17
N PHE A 600 -3.30 -20.64 10.64
CA PHE A 600 -1.87 -20.26 10.66
C PHE A 600 -0.84 -21.30 10.20
N ILE A 601 0.16 -20.79 9.49
CA ILE A 601 1.40 -21.50 9.21
C ILE A 601 2.16 -21.66 10.53
N LYS A 602 2.52 -22.89 10.90
CA LYS A 602 3.30 -23.19 12.10
C LYS A 602 4.79 -23.00 11.89
N GLU A 603 5.27 -23.45 10.73
CA GLU A 603 6.68 -23.39 10.36
C GLU A 603 6.83 -23.10 8.86
N ILE A 604 7.90 -22.40 8.52
CA ILE A 604 8.32 -22.22 7.13
C ILE A 604 9.27 -23.38 6.79
N PRO A 605 8.97 -24.18 5.76
CA PRO A 605 9.82 -25.30 5.36
C PRO A 605 11.26 -24.91 5.08
N THR A 606 12.17 -25.83 5.39
CA THR A 606 13.60 -25.60 5.19
C THR A 606 13.98 -25.45 3.74
N ASN A 607 13.22 -25.98 2.76
CA ASN A 607 13.51 -25.88 1.31
C ASN A 607 13.18 -24.50 0.70
N ILE A 608 12.91 -23.47 1.51
CA ILE A 608 12.67 -22.09 1.05
C ILE A 608 13.87 -21.52 0.29
N GLU A 609 15.09 -22.00 0.51
CA GLU A 609 16.30 -21.58 -0.22
C GLU A 609 16.22 -21.83 -1.72
N LYS A 610 15.29 -22.68 -2.18
CA LYS A 610 15.03 -22.91 -3.61
C LYS A 610 14.39 -21.71 -4.30
N LEU A 611 13.76 -20.80 -3.56
CA LEU A 611 13.17 -19.57 -4.10
C LEU A 611 14.22 -18.48 -4.35
N LEU A 612 15.26 -18.79 -5.12
CA LEU A 612 16.45 -17.95 -5.31
C LEU A 612 16.15 -16.53 -5.81
N HIS A 613 15.03 -16.36 -6.52
CA HIS A 613 14.59 -15.08 -7.09
C HIS A 613 13.76 -14.23 -6.13
N LEU A 614 13.44 -14.74 -4.93
CA LEU A 614 12.51 -14.09 -4.01
C LEU A 614 13.07 -12.76 -3.52
N LYS A 615 12.28 -11.70 -3.74
CA LYS A 615 12.57 -10.33 -3.32
C LYS A 615 11.65 -9.83 -2.22
N TYR A 616 10.42 -10.33 -2.18
CA TYR A 616 9.43 -9.96 -1.18
C TYR A 616 8.77 -11.21 -0.60
N LEU A 617 9.01 -11.45 0.69
CA LEU A 617 8.30 -12.41 1.51
C LEU A 617 7.40 -11.68 2.50
N ASN A 618 6.10 -11.92 2.45
CA ASN A 618 5.13 -11.36 3.40
C ASN A 618 4.44 -12.49 4.17
N LEU A 619 4.70 -12.53 5.48
CA LEU A 619 4.16 -13.47 6.46
C LEU A 619 3.29 -12.73 7.50
N LYS A 620 2.83 -11.51 7.21
CA LYS A 620 2.07 -10.69 8.15
C LYS A 620 0.89 -11.47 8.76
N GLY A 621 0.74 -11.39 10.08
CA GLY A 621 -0.36 -12.00 10.83
C GLY A 621 -0.25 -13.51 11.01
N GLN A 622 0.89 -14.13 10.68
CA GLN A 622 1.11 -15.57 10.90
C GLN A 622 1.47 -15.86 12.37
N LYS A 623 0.45 -15.81 13.24
CA LYS A 623 0.61 -15.87 14.69
C LYS A 623 1.25 -17.15 15.25
N LYS A 624 1.29 -18.27 14.52
CA LYS A 624 1.88 -19.52 15.01
C LYS A 624 3.36 -19.72 14.64
N ILE A 625 3.96 -18.81 13.86
CA ILE A 625 5.38 -18.92 13.49
C ILE A 625 6.23 -18.48 14.69
N GLU A 626 6.92 -19.43 15.32
CA GLU A 626 7.82 -19.14 16.44
C GLU A 626 9.26 -18.80 15.99
N LYS A 627 9.72 -19.43 14.92
CA LYS A 627 11.08 -19.26 14.37
C LYS A 627 11.06 -19.33 12.85
N LEU A 628 11.92 -18.53 12.22
CA LEU A 628 12.20 -18.64 10.78
C LEU A 628 13.41 -19.56 10.54
N PRO A 629 13.42 -20.38 9.47
CA PRO A 629 14.49 -21.33 9.21
C PRO A 629 15.78 -20.63 8.77
N GLU A 630 16.94 -21.20 9.14
CA GLU A 630 18.26 -20.66 8.77
C GLU A 630 18.48 -20.61 7.24
N THR A 631 17.82 -21.50 6.50
CA THR A 631 17.85 -21.54 5.03
C THR A 631 17.20 -20.33 4.38
N LEU A 632 16.35 -19.57 5.08
CA LEU A 632 15.83 -18.28 4.61
C LEU A 632 16.97 -17.29 4.30
N CYS A 633 18.09 -17.40 5.02
CA CYS A 633 19.27 -16.54 4.82
C CYS A 633 20.01 -16.82 3.50
N GLU A 634 19.65 -17.88 2.77
CA GLU A 634 20.17 -18.17 1.44
C GLU A 634 19.40 -17.44 0.32
N LEU A 635 18.37 -16.66 0.67
CA LEU A 635 17.63 -15.80 -0.25
C LEU A 635 18.35 -14.46 -0.49
N TYR A 636 19.54 -14.47 -1.09
CA TYR A 636 20.40 -13.29 -1.28
C TYR A 636 19.74 -12.11 -2.04
N ASN A 637 18.63 -12.35 -2.74
CA ASN A 637 17.86 -11.32 -3.44
C ASN A 637 16.72 -10.71 -2.62
N LEU A 638 16.51 -11.14 -1.38
CA LEU A 638 15.43 -10.64 -0.55
C LEU A 638 15.64 -9.16 -0.25
N GLU A 639 14.68 -8.33 -0.64
CA GLU A 639 14.65 -6.88 -0.44
C GLU A 639 13.65 -6.49 0.67
N ARG A 640 12.60 -7.30 0.86
CA ARG A 640 11.54 -7.09 1.85
C ARG A 640 11.18 -8.38 2.58
N LEU A 641 11.23 -8.32 3.90
CA LEU A 641 10.68 -9.33 4.80
C LEU A 641 9.62 -8.66 5.66
N ASN A 642 8.38 -9.12 5.55
CA ASN A 642 7.30 -8.67 6.42
C ASN A 642 6.86 -9.81 7.34
N VAL A 643 7.02 -9.60 8.65
CA VAL A 643 6.58 -10.44 9.76
C VAL A 643 5.77 -9.61 10.76
N ASP A 644 5.11 -8.54 10.30
CA ASP A 644 4.21 -7.74 11.14
C ASP A 644 3.12 -8.64 11.75
N ASP A 645 2.71 -8.36 12.98
CA ASP A 645 1.67 -9.08 13.70
C ASP A 645 1.93 -10.60 13.84
N CYS A 646 3.20 -11.02 13.72
CA CYS A 646 3.64 -12.38 14.07
C CYS A 646 3.95 -12.44 15.57
N GLU A 647 2.90 -12.35 16.39
CA GLU A 647 2.99 -12.15 17.86
C GLU A 647 3.87 -13.19 18.59
N ASN A 648 3.88 -14.45 18.14
CA ASN A 648 4.68 -15.53 18.75
C ASN A 648 6.09 -15.70 18.15
N LEU A 649 6.51 -14.86 17.19
CA LEU A 649 7.84 -14.95 16.60
C LEU A 649 8.90 -14.60 17.65
N ARG A 650 9.71 -15.57 18.06
CA ARG A 650 10.71 -15.43 19.14
C ARG A 650 12.10 -15.10 18.63
N GLU A 651 12.47 -15.63 17.48
CA GLU A 651 13.85 -15.56 16.95
C GLU A 651 13.86 -15.41 15.42
N LEU A 652 14.71 -14.51 14.93
CA LEU A 652 15.13 -14.44 13.52
C LEU A 652 16.39 -15.29 13.28
N PRO A 653 16.63 -15.77 12.04
CA PRO A 653 17.73 -16.68 11.75
C PRO A 653 19.08 -15.97 11.85
N ARG A 654 20.12 -16.69 12.28
CA ARG A 654 21.42 -16.09 12.64
C ARG A 654 22.13 -15.50 11.43
N GLY A 655 21.98 -16.15 10.29
CA GLY A 655 22.55 -15.77 9.01
C GLY A 655 21.86 -14.57 8.36
N ILE A 656 20.94 -13.84 9.02
CA ILE A 656 20.20 -12.74 8.39
C ILE A 656 21.13 -11.72 7.71
N GLY A 657 22.35 -11.54 8.23
CA GLY A 657 23.37 -10.65 7.64
C GLY A 657 23.82 -11.02 6.22
N LYS A 658 23.49 -12.23 5.74
CA LYS A 658 23.67 -12.65 4.34
C LYS A 658 22.74 -11.91 3.37
N LEU A 659 21.59 -11.42 3.85
CA LEU A 659 20.57 -10.75 3.04
C LEU A 659 20.96 -9.30 2.71
N ARG A 660 22.13 -9.08 2.10
CA ARG A 660 22.71 -7.72 1.89
C ARG A 660 21.86 -6.77 1.03
N LYS A 661 20.84 -7.27 0.34
CA LYS A 661 19.85 -6.48 -0.41
C LYS A 661 18.61 -6.09 0.39
N LEU A 662 18.46 -6.58 1.63
CA LEU A 662 17.29 -6.29 2.46
C LEU A 662 17.23 -4.79 2.76
N MET A 663 16.11 -4.17 2.40
CA MET A 663 15.82 -2.75 2.60
C MET A 663 14.71 -2.56 3.64
N TYR A 664 13.76 -3.50 3.74
CA TYR A 664 12.63 -3.39 4.65
C TYR A 664 12.48 -4.67 5.48
N LEU A 665 12.61 -4.52 6.79
CA LEU A 665 12.19 -5.51 7.77
C LEU A 665 10.97 -4.95 8.50
N HIS A 666 9.79 -5.40 8.10
CA HIS A 666 8.56 -5.05 8.81
C HIS A 666 8.33 -6.08 9.90
N ASN A 667 8.38 -5.64 11.15
CA ASN A 667 8.25 -6.49 12.33
C ASN A 667 7.47 -5.78 13.45
N GLU A 668 6.52 -4.94 13.08
CA GLU A 668 5.61 -4.29 14.03
C GLU A 668 4.70 -5.34 14.68
N GLY A 669 4.43 -5.24 15.99
CA GLY A 669 3.59 -6.23 16.69
C GLY A 669 4.23 -7.62 16.84
N THR A 670 5.56 -7.74 16.81
CA THR A 670 6.28 -8.99 17.13
C THR A 670 6.66 -9.03 18.62
N ASP A 671 5.66 -9.08 19.51
CA ASP A 671 5.87 -8.87 20.95
C ASP A 671 6.70 -9.95 21.65
N SER A 672 6.74 -11.17 21.10
CA SER A 672 7.57 -12.27 21.65
C SER A 672 9.01 -12.25 21.14
N LEU A 673 9.38 -11.33 20.25
CA LEU A 673 10.71 -11.30 19.64
C LEU A 673 11.76 -10.93 20.69
N ARG A 674 12.66 -11.87 21.02
CA ARG A 674 13.59 -11.71 22.15
C ARG A 674 14.85 -10.91 21.82
N TYR A 675 15.29 -10.95 20.57
CA TYR A 675 16.46 -10.20 20.11
C TYR A 675 16.51 -10.22 18.57
N LEU A 676 17.19 -9.23 17.99
CA LEU A 676 17.69 -9.36 16.62
C LEU A 676 19.09 -10.01 16.63
N PRO A 677 19.40 -10.89 15.66
CA PRO A 677 20.71 -11.53 15.58
C PRO A 677 21.80 -10.53 15.19
N ALA A 678 23.04 -10.74 15.66
CA ALA A 678 24.17 -9.84 15.41
C ALA A 678 24.41 -9.50 13.92
N GLY A 679 24.07 -10.42 13.01
CA GLY A 679 24.15 -10.22 11.57
C GLY A 679 23.33 -9.04 11.03
N ILE A 680 22.36 -8.50 11.78
CA ILE A 680 21.56 -7.35 11.36
C ILE A 680 22.43 -6.12 11.00
N GLY A 681 23.57 -5.94 11.68
CA GLY A 681 24.50 -4.84 11.42
C GLY A 681 25.18 -4.90 10.03
N GLU A 682 25.11 -6.04 9.34
CA GLU A 682 25.65 -6.20 7.97
C GLU A 682 24.67 -5.74 6.88
N LEU A 683 23.42 -5.43 7.24
CA LEU A 683 22.35 -5.02 6.32
C LEU A 683 22.43 -3.53 5.98
N ILE A 684 23.53 -3.11 5.38
CA ILE A 684 23.84 -1.68 5.15
C ILE A 684 22.81 -0.95 4.27
N ARG A 685 21.95 -1.65 3.51
CA ARG A 685 20.86 -1.06 2.69
C ARG A 685 19.53 -0.96 3.45
N LEU A 686 19.47 -1.37 4.71
CA LEU A 686 18.25 -1.37 5.51
C LEU A 686 17.77 0.07 5.73
N ARG A 687 16.51 0.31 5.37
CA ARG A 687 15.82 1.60 5.45
C ARG A 687 14.78 1.62 6.57
N ARG A 688 14.06 0.52 6.79
CA ARG A 688 13.04 0.45 7.84
C ARG A 688 13.14 -0.84 8.63
N VAL A 689 13.10 -0.66 9.95
CA VAL A 689 12.91 -1.70 10.97
C VAL A 689 12.02 -1.08 12.04
N ARG A 690 10.90 -1.70 12.39
CA ARG A 690 10.01 -1.13 13.42
C ARG A 690 10.55 -1.47 14.81
N GLU A 691 10.86 -2.74 15.04
CA GLU A 691 11.33 -3.23 16.35
C GLU A 691 12.79 -3.70 16.28
N PHE A 692 13.72 -2.84 16.66
CA PHE A 692 15.14 -3.17 16.84
C PHE A 692 15.36 -3.66 18.28
N VAL A 693 15.11 -4.95 18.49
CA VAL A 693 15.20 -5.56 19.82
C VAL A 693 16.65 -5.85 20.20
N VAL A 694 17.17 -5.18 21.24
CA VAL A 694 18.47 -5.48 21.83
C VAL A 694 18.34 -6.49 22.96
N GLY A 695 19.08 -7.60 22.86
CA GLY A 695 19.02 -8.69 23.84
C GLY A 695 20.17 -8.60 24.83
N GLY A 696 19.92 -8.09 26.04
CA GLY A 696 20.87 -8.18 27.15
C GLY A 696 21.06 -9.64 27.57
N GLY A 697 22.27 -10.20 27.40
CA GLY A 697 22.64 -11.52 27.94
C GLY A 697 22.62 -12.72 26.98
N TYR A 698 22.22 -12.55 25.72
CA TYR A 698 22.34 -13.60 24.71
C TYR A 698 23.62 -13.42 23.88
N ASP A 699 24.53 -14.41 23.92
CA ASP A 699 25.82 -14.44 23.19
C ASP A 699 25.73 -14.22 21.66
N ARG A 700 24.50 -14.21 21.10
CA ARG A 700 24.21 -14.13 19.65
C ARG A 700 23.30 -12.96 19.27
N ALA A 701 22.87 -12.15 20.24
CA ALA A 701 22.05 -10.98 20.01
C ALA A 701 22.88 -9.82 19.42
N CYS A 702 22.20 -8.89 18.73
CA CYS A 702 22.83 -7.65 18.32
C CYS A 702 23.00 -6.71 19.52
N SER A 703 24.12 -5.99 19.52
CA SER A 703 24.32 -4.83 20.38
C SER A 703 23.74 -3.56 19.71
N LEU A 704 23.56 -2.49 20.47
CA LEU A 704 23.27 -1.16 19.94
C LEU A 704 24.32 -0.71 18.92
N GLY A 705 25.58 -1.14 19.09
CA GLY A 705 26.67 -0.88 18.15
C GLY A 705 26.43 -1.41 16.74
N SER A 706 25.55 -2.40 16.55
CA SER A 706 25.16 -2.89 15.22
C SER A 706 24.46 -1.81 14.39
N LEU A 707 23.80 -0.83 15.02
CA LEU A 707 23.17 0.29 14.32
C LEU A 707 24.19 1.16 13.60
N LYS A 708 25.46 1.21 14.04
CA LYS A 708 26.50 2.09 13.48
C LYS A 708 26.63 2.02 11.96
N LYS A 709 26.51 0.82 11.37
CA LYS A 709 26.67 0.61 9.93
C LYS A 709 25.40 0.93 9.12
N LEU A 710 24.24 1.03 9.78
CA LEU A 710 22.93 1.17 9.17
C LEU A 710 22.60 2.66 8.89
N ASN A 711 23.30 3.24 7.92
CA ASN A 711 23.28 4.69 7.65
C ASN A 711 22.07 5.16 6.86
N PHE A 712 21.37 4.28 6.15
CA PHE A 712 20.17 4.60 5.35
C PHE A 712 18.86 4.38 6.09
N LEU A 713 18.91 4.10 7.40
CA LEU A 713 17.71 3.95 8.23
C LEU A 713 16.89 5.24 8.24
N GLN A 714 15.62 5.10 7.89
CA GLN A 714 14.58 6.13 7.89
C GLN A 714 13.66 6.03 9.11
N GLN A 715 13.47 4.80 9.61
CA GLN A 715 12.62 4.51 10.77
C GLN A 715 13.20 3.36 11.59
N CYS A 716 13.24 3.53 12.91
CA CYS A 716 13.77 2.56 13.87
C CYS A 716 13.13 2.76 15.26
N GLY A 717 12.43 1.78 15.81
CA GLY A 717 12.15 1.68 17.25
C GLY A 717 13.19 0.78 17.91
N ILE A 718 13.71 1.13 19.07
CA ILE A 718 14.70 0.33 19.80
C ILE A 718 14.04 -0.19 21.07
N ARG A 719 13.90 -1.51 21.18
CA ARG A 719 13.27 -2.19 22.32
C ARG A 719 14.29 -2.93 23.17
N GLY A 720 13.98 -3.15 24.44
CA GLY A 720 14.85 -3.81 25.39
C GLY A 720 15.93 -2.90 25.98
N LEU A 721 15.78 -1.57 25.88
CA LEU A 721 16.79 -0.62 26.40
C LEU A 721 16.97 -0.77 27.92
N GLY A 722 15.91 -1.15 28.65
CA GLY A 722 15.99 -1.39 30.09
C GLY A 722 16.94 -2.52 30.48
N GLY A 723 17.28 -3.39 29.52
CA GLY A 723 18.23 -4.50 29.64
C GLY A 723 19.65 -4.22 29.12
N VAL A 724 20.03 -2.97 28.80
CA VAL A 724 21.39 -2.64 28.31
C VAL A 724 22.30 -2.21 29.46
N SER A 725 23.38 -2.96 29.73
CA SER A 725 24.18 -2.81 30.97
C SER A 725 25.19 -1.66 30.98
N GLU A 726 25.56 -1.11 29.82
CA GLU A 726 26.56 -0.03 29.75
C GLU A 726 26.11 1.07 28.78
N ALA A 727 26.02 2.32 29.28
CA ALA A 727 25.71 3.49 28.46
C ALA A 727 26.72 3.72 27.30
N GLY A 728 27.97 3.23 27.46
CA GLY A 728 28.96 3.26 26.38
C GLY A 728 28.56 2.46 25.13
N GLU A 729 27.63 1.51 25.25
CA GLU A 729 27.09 0.78 24.11
C GLU A 729 26.15 1.65 23.26
N ALA A 730 25.34 2.51 23.88
CA ALA A 730 24.48 3.46 23.19
C ALA A 730 25.27 4.45 22.33
N ALA A 731 26.39 4.98 22.87
CA ALA A 731 27.25 5.88 22.12
C ALA A 731 27.83 5.24 20.83
N ARG A 732 27.99 3.91 20.80
CA ARG A 732 28.46 3.18 19.59
C ARG A 732 27.42 3.11 18.48
N ALA A 733 26.14 3.33 18.78
CA ALA A 733 25.08 3.35 17.76
C ALA A 733 25.19 4.54 16.81
N GLU A 734 25.82 5.65 17.26
CA GLU A 734 26.05 6.89 16.52
C GLU A 734 24.74 7.41 15.86
N LEU A 735 23.62 7.41 16.60
CA LEU A 735 22.31 7.80 16.07
C LEU A 735 22.29 9.24 15.55
N GLU A 736 23.02 10.14 16.20
CA GLU A 736 23.19 11.55 15.79
C GLU A 736 23.69 11.71 14.35
N LYS A 737 24.42 10.72 13.81
CA LYS A 737 24.98 10.75 12.45
C LYS A 737 24.04 10.20 11.39
N LYS A 738 22.87 9.68 11.77
CA LYS A 738 21.89 9.06 10.88
C LYS A 738 21.03 10.10 10.15
N LYS A 739 21.60 10.68 9.09
CA LYS A 739 21.00 11.77 8.29
C LYS A 739 19.63 11.48 7.68
N TYR A 740 19.26 10.20 7.54
CA TYR A 740 17.99 9.80 6.93
C TYR A 740 16.93 9.39 7.94
N LEU A 741 17.28 9.26 9.24
CA LEU A 741 16.35 8.79 10.26
C LEU A 741 15.35 9.90 10.61
N LEU A 742 14.07 9.63 10.35
CA LEU A 742 12.97 10.56 10.55
C LEU A 742 12.06 10.17 11.72
N HIS A 743 11.98 8.87 12.03
CA HIS A 743 11.15 8.32 13.11
C HIS A 743 12.00 7.44 14.02
N LEU A 744 12.00 7.73 15.32
CA LEU A 744 12.77 6.99 16.34
C LEU A 744 11.87 6.66 17.53
N GLY A 745 11.77 5.38 17.88
CA GLY A 745 11.19 4.92 19.15
C GLY A 745 12.29 4.44 20.10
N LEU A 746 12.19 4.77 21.38
CA LEU A 746 13.11 4.37 22.44
C LEU A 746 12.29 3.73 23.57
N HIS A 747 12.30 2.41 23.64
CA HIS A 747 11.50 1.65 24.59
C HIS A 747 12.41 1.00 25.64
N PHE A 748 12.23 1.41 26.89
CA PHE A 748 12.97 0.93 28.06
C PHE A 748 12.29 -0.29 28.70
N ASP A 749 11.51 -1.03 27.91
CA ASP A 749 10.85 -2.25 28.35
C ASP A 749 11.88 -3.35 28.72
N HIS A 750 11.50 -4.17 29.70
CA HIS A 750 12.13 -5.47 29.89
C HIS A 750 11.43 -6.48 29.00
N LEU A 751 12.22 -7.23 28.25
CA LEU A 751 11.68 -8.30 27.43
C LEU A 751 11.13 -9.39 28.36
N ARG A 752 9.82 -9.65 28.27
CA ARG A 752 9.15 -10.70 29.05
C ARG A 752 9.70 -12.06 28.62
N ASP A 753 10.63 -12.64 29.37
CA ASP A 753 10.86 -14.08 29.28
C ASP A 753 9.75 -14.77 30.07
N GLY A 754 9.02 -15.69 29.42
CA GLY A 754 7.97 -16.51 30.04
C GLY A 754 8.44 -17.49 31.12
N ASP A 755 9.68 -17.31 31.58
CA ASP A 755 10.35 -18.04 32.65
C ASP A 755 10.86 -17.00 33.68
N GLU A 756 9.93 -16.23 34.28
CA GLU A 756 10.26 -15.36 35.40
C GLU A 756 10.61 -16.19 36.63
N GLU A 757 11.91 -16.24 36.96
CA GLU A 757 12.32 -16.10 38.37
C GLU A 757 13.76 -15.56 38.58
N GLN A 758 14.58 -15.34 37.54
CA GLN A 758 16.01 -15.00 37.76
C GLN A 758 16.66 -13.97 36.82
N ALA A 759 15.90 -13.08 36.16
CA ALA A 759 16.53 -11.86 35.63
C ALA A 759 16.82 -10.92 36.82
N GLY A 760 18.05 -11.00 37.36
CA GLY A 760 18.48 -10.19 38.50
C GLY A 760 18.20 -8.71 38.26
N ARG A 761 17.38 -8.12 39.14
CA ARG A 761 17.14 -6.66 39.20
C ARG A 761 18.50 -5.97 39.29
N ARG A 762 18.74 -4.96 38.46
CA ARG A 762 20.00 -4.21 38.54
C ARG A 762 19.96 -3.27 39.74
N GLU A 763 21.10 -3.08 40.37
CA GLU A 763 21.26 -1.98 41.33
C GLU A 763 21.31 -0.66 40.54
N ASN A 764 20.48 0.32 40.90
CA ASN A 764 20.42 1.68 40.31
C ASN A 764 19.89 1.80 38.86
N GLU A 765 18.83 1.06 38.51
CA GLU A 765 18.16 1.13 37.19
C GLU A 765 17.79 2.54 36.71
N GLU A 766 17.40 3.45 37.63
CA GLU A 766 17.02 4.83 37.29
C GLU A 766 18.22 5.65 36.74
N ASP A 767 19.39 5.56 37.39
CA ASP A 767 20.61 6.27 37.00
C ASP A 767 21.20 5.71 35.69
N GLU A 768 21.05 4.40 35.47
CA GLU A 768 21.49 3.75 34.23
C GLU A 768 20.66 4.19 33.04
N ASP A 769 19.33 4.19 33.16
CA ASP A 769 18.42 4.65 32.10
C ASP A 769 18.69 6.13 31.77
N GLU A 770 18.92 6.98 32.76
CA GLU A 770 19.34 8.39 32.58
C GLU A 770 20.62 8.50 31.74
N ARG A 771 21.69 7.77 32.09
CA ARG A 771 22.95 7.78 31.34
C ARG A 771 22.81 7.18 29.94
N LEU A 772 22.01 6.13 29.79
CA LEU A 772 21.77 5.46 28.52
C LEU A 772 21.02 6.39 27.57
N LEU A 773 19.97 7.05 28.07
CA LEU A 773 19.20 8.02 27.31
C LEU A 773 20.10 9.16 26.84
N GLU A 774 20.89 9.77 27.72
CA GLU A 774 21.82 10.85 27.33
C GLU A 774 22.82 10.44 26.24
N ALA A 775 23.31 9.19 26.28
CA ALA A 775 24.30 8.66 25.34
C ALA A 775 23.73 8.31 23.94
N LEU A 776 22.42 8.11 23.79
CA LEU A 776 21.82 7.70 22.51
C LEU A 776 21.85 8.81 21.45
N GLY A 777 21.59 10.07 21.83
CA GLY A 777 21.69 11.25 20.97
C GLY A 777 20.97 11.15 19.61
N PRO A 778 19.67 11.50 19.50
CA PRO A 778 18.92 11.44 18.26
C PRO A 778 19.42 12.47 17.22
N PRO A 779 19.20 12.21 15.91
CA PRO A 779 19.65 13.12 14.86
C PRO A 779 18.78 14.37 14.74
N PRO A 780 19.34 15.53 14.32
CA PRO A 780 18.63 16.81 14.29
C PRO A 780 17.51 16.92 13.24
N ASN A 781 17.50 16.04 12.24
CA ASN A 781 16.47 15.97 11.20
C ASN A 781 15.28 15.07 11.58
N LEU A 782 15.25 14.54 12.82
CA LEU A 782 14.17 13.69 13.31
C LEU A 782 12.84 14.46 13.32
N LYS A 783 11.77 13.80 12.86
CA LYS A 783 10.42 14.35 12.77
C LYS A 783 9.49 13.77 13.84
N GLU A 784 9.75 12.54 14.28
CA GLU A 784 8.93 11.84 15.26
C GLU A 784 9.82 11.10 16.25
N LEU A 785 9.53 11.28 17.54
CA LEU A 785 10.23 10.65 18.65
C LEU A 785 9.20 10.03 19.59
N GLU A 786 9.41 8.77 19.92
CA GLU A 786 8.66 8.05 20.95
C GLU A 786 9.62 7.59 22.04
N ILE A 787 9.23 7.79 23.29
CA ILE A 787 9.96 7.30 24.47
C ILE A 787 8.95 6.60 25.37
N SER A 788 9.19 5.33 25.67
CA SER A 788 8.29 4.55 26.50
C SER A 788 8.99 3.78 27.61
N GLU A 789 8.26 3.52 28.71
CA GLU A 789 8.68 2.71 29.86
C GLU A 789 9.97 3.22 30.55
N TYR A 790 10.32 4.49 30.35
CA TYR A 790 11.52 5.08 30.92
C TYR A 790 11.43 5.20 32.46
N ARG A 791 12.45 4.69 33.17
CA ARG A 791 12.45 4.60 34.64
C ARG A 791 13.20 5.73 35.34
N GLY A 792 13.93 6.56 34.60
CA GLY A 792 14.62 7.72 35.16
C GLY A 792 13.63 8.72 35.78
N ARG A 793 14.09 9.45 36.79
CA ARG A 793 13.25 10.45 37.48
C ARG A 793 13.27 11.79 36.77
N ARG A 794 14.32 12.05 36.00
CA ARG A 794 14.59 13.32 35.32
C ARG A 794 14.94 13.08 33.86
N ASN A 795 14.99 14.15 33.07
CA ASN A 795 15.60 14.16 31.74
C ASN A 795 14.98 13.19 30.70
N VAL A 796 13.69 12.86 30.77
CA VAL A 796 13.00 12.06 29.73
C VAL A 796 13.19 12.62 28.31
N VAL A 797 13.44 13.93 28.20
CA VAL A 797 14.06 14.54 27.01
C VAL A 797 15.24 15.42 27.48
N PRO A 798 16.50 14.98 27.29
CA PRO A 798 17.69 15.72 27.69
C PRO A 798 17.77 17.13 27.09
N LYS A 799 18.36 18.09 27.83
CA LYS A 799 18.42 19.51 27.41
C LYS A 799 19.14 19.74 26.08
N ASN A 800 20.20 18.98 25.82
CA ASN A 800 20.93 19.02 24.56
C ASN A 800 20.08 18.55 23.37
N TRP A 801 19.11 17.66 23.58
CA TRP A 801 18.18 17.22 22.53
C TRP A 801 17.19 18.32 22.18
N ILE A 802 16.67 19.03 23.18
CA ILE A 802 15.73 20.14 22.97
C ILE A 802 16.35 21.22 22.08
N THR A 803 17.66 21.47 22.21
CA THR A 803 18.38 22.42 21.35
C THR A 803 18.67 21.90 19.94
N SER A 804 18.72 20.59 19.72
CA SER A 804 19.08 19.99 18.41
C SER A 804 17.89 19.53 17.59
N LEU A 805 16.78 19.12 18.22
CA LEU A 805 15.59 18.54 17.61
C LEU A 805 14.64 19.61 17.02
N THR A 806 15.18 20.53 16.22
CA THR A 806 14.42 21.66 15.65
C THR A 806 13.37 21.25 14.62
N ASN A 807 13.48 20.03 14.07
CA ASN A 807 12.55 19.48 13.07
C ASN A 807 11.51 18.52 13.66
N LEU A 808 11.53 18.27 14.97
CA LEU A 808 10.60 17.35 15.62
C LEU A 808 9.18 17.90 15.55
N ARG A 809 8.26 17.10 15.00
CA ARG A 809 6.85 17.44 14.77
C ARG A 809 5.92 16.66 15.70
N VAL A 810 6.29 15.44 16.07
CA VAL A 810 5.48 14.58 16.92
C VAL A 810 6.35 14.01 18.03
N LEU A 811 5.87 14.09 19.27
CA LEU A 811 6.53 13.53 20.45
C LEU A 811 5.53 12.71 21.27
N TYR A 812 5.91 11.47 21.55
CA TYR A 812 5.17 10.53 22.38
C TYR A 812 5.98 10.19 23.65
N LEU A 813 5.37 10.37 24.81
CA LEU A 813 5.94 9.99 26.11
C LEU A 813 4.98 9.02 26.81
N TYR A 814 5.31 7.73 26.80
CA TYR A 814 4.43 6.65 27.27
C TYR A 814 4.98 5.98 28.54
N ASN A 815 4.16 5.82 29.57
CA ASN A 815 4.49 5.05 30.78
C ASN A 815 5.84 5.43 31.45
N CYS A 816 6.25 6.70 31.38
CA CYS A 816 7.45 7.21 32.05
C CYS A 816 7.15 7.50 33.54
N ARG A 817 6.80 6.45 34.29
CA ARG A 817 6.07 6.53 35.57
C ARG A 817 6.80 7.28 36.69
N ASN A 818 8.12 7.21 36.71
CA ASN A 818 8.96 7.79 37.76
C ASN A 818 9.31 9.27 37.51
N CYS A 819 9.00 9.80 36.32
CA CYS A 819 9.29 11.18 35.99
C CYS A 819 8.43 12.13 36.85
N GLU A 820 9.10 12.97 37.64
CA GLU A 820 8.43 13.92 38.56
C GLU A 820 8.09 15.26 37.87
N HIS A 821 8.79 15.60 36.79
CA HIS A 821 8.67 16.86 36.07
C HIS A 821 8.69 16.67 34.55
N LEU A 822 7.94 17.51 33.82
CA LEU A 822 8.00 17.56 32.36
C LEU A 822 9.20 18.41 31.89
N PRO A 823 9.90 18.01 30.80
CA PRO A 823 10.99 18.78 30.25
C PRO A 823 10.50 20.07 29.56
N PRO A 824 11.41 21.03 29.25
CA PRO A 824 11.07 22.31 28.60
C PRO A 824 10.75 22.15 27.10
N LEU A 825 9.70 21.39 26.80
CA LEU A 825 9.26 21.04 25.45
C LEU A 825 8.75 22.26 24.66
N GLY A 826 8.37 23.34 25.33
CA GLY A 826 7.93 24.58 24.69
C GLY A 826 9.00 25.26 23.82
N LYS A 827 10.29 24.92 24.01
CA LYS A 827 11.40 25.37 23.17
C LYS A 827 11.46 24.68 21.79
N LEU A 828 10.69 23.61 21.56
CA LEU A 828 10.70 22.89 20.28
C LEU A 828 9.91 23.67 19.20
N PRO A 829 10.57 24.19 18.15
CA PRO A 829 9.97 25.17 17.24
C PRO A 829 9.05 24.55 16.18
N SER A 830 9.13 23.23 15.96
CA SER A 830 8.38 22.54 14.92
C SER A 830 7.34 21.55 15.46
N LEU A 831 7.18 21.44 16.78
CA LEU A 831 6.30 20.45 17.41
C LEU A 831 4.84 20.78 17.07
N GLU A 832 4.14 19.81 16.49
CA GLU A 832 2.75 19.88 16.03
C GLU A 832 1.82 18.99 16.88
N SER A 833 2.32 17.85 17.37
CA SER A 833 1.57 16.92 18.24
C SER A 833 2.40 16.48 19.44
N LEU A 834 1.81 16.49 20.63
CA LEU A 834 2.42 16.05 21.87
C LEU A 834 1.45 15.14 22.63
N HIS A 835 1.88 13.90 22.86
CA HIS A 835 1.12 12.89 23.58
C HIS A 835 1.88 12.47 24.83
N ILE A 836 1.24 12.62 25.97
CA ILE A 836 1.82 12.30 27.28
C ILE A 836 0.86 11.39 28.00
N GLU A 837 1.28 10.14 28.21
CA GLU A 837 0.45 9.11 28.82
C GLU A 837 1.21 8.37 29.92
N GLY A 838 0.54 8.12 31.05
CA GLY A 838 1.04 7.23 32.09
C GLY A 838 2.24 7.79 32.87
N MET A 839 2.47 9.10 32.86
CA MET A 839 3.48 9.78 33.70
C MET A 839 2.93 10.05 35.11
N LYS A 840 2.70 8.96 35.86
CA LYS A 840 1.93 8.97 37.11
C LYS A 840 2.47 9.88 38.21
N SER A 841 3.78 10.15 38.25
CA SER A 841 4.42 10.94 39.34
C SER A 841 4.40 12.46 39.10
N VAL A 842 3.98 12.93 37.92
CA VAL A 842 3.93 14.36 37.60
C VAL A 842 2.79 15.02 38.37
N LYS A 843 3.12 15.89 39.32
CA LYS A 843 2.12 16.60 40.14
C LYS A 843 1.66 17.93 39.56
N ARG A 844 2.54 18.60 38.82
CA ARG A 844 2.29 19.94 38.28
C ARG A 844 2.88 20.11 36.89
N VAL A 845 2.15 20.79 36.02
CA VAL A 845 2.64 21.33 34.75
C VAL A 845 2.84 22.84 34.91
N GLY A 846 4.09 23.25 35.13
CA GLY A 846 4.48 24.64 35.40
C GLY A 846 5.22 25.35 34.25
N ASN A 847 5.79 26.53 34.53
CA ASN A 847 6.58 27.31 33.56
C ASN A 847 7.79 26.56 32.98
N GLU A 848 8.32 25.58 33.72
CA GLU A 848 9.37 24.67 33.28
C GLU A 848 9.02 23.94 31.98
N PHE A 849 7.74 23.61 31.76
CA PHE A 849 7.25 22.94 30.56
C PHE A 849 7.34 23.83 29.31
N LEU A 850 7.14 25.14 29.48
CA LEU A 850 7.27 26.14 28.41
C LEU A 850 8.74 26.36 28.03
N GLY A 851 9.67 26.10 28.95
CA GLY A 851 11.08 26.39 28.77
C GLY A 851 11.40 27.88 28.72
N VAL A 852 10.62 28.73 29.41
CA VAL A 852 10.91 30.16 29.49
C VAL A 852 11.67 30.44 30.79
N GLU A 853 12.84 31.05 30.68
CA GLU A 853 13.64 31.48 31.84
C GLU A 853 13.08 32.79 32.39
N SER A 854 13.06 32.95 33.71
CA SER A 854 12.43 34.09 34.42
C SER A 854 13.03 35.47 34.10
N ASP A 855 14.18 35.52 33.43
CA ASP A 855 15.00 36.72 33.20
C ASP A 855 15.04 37.15 31.71
N THR A 856 14.03 36.82 30.91
CA THR A 856 13.97 37.29 29.51
C THR A 856 13.73 38.80 29.43
N ASP A 857 14.81 39.56 29.19
CA ASP A 857 14.81 40.99 28.87
C ASP A 857 13.97 41.27 27.61
N GLY A 858 12.73 41.76 27.80
CA GLY A 858 11.97 42.57 26.84
C GLY A 858 11.56 41.95 25.49
N SER A 859 11.94 40.72 25.16
CA SER A 859 11.54 40.05 23.90
C SER A 859 10.27 39.21 24.06
N SER A 860 9.32 39.32 23.12
CA SER A 860 8.15 38.42 23.06
C SER A 860 8.59 36.98 22.78
N VAL A 861 8.34 36.07 23.72
CA VAL A 861 8.66 34.63 23.59
C VAL A 861 7.42 33.86 23.17
N ILE A 862 7.54 33.01 22.14
CA ILE A 862 6.47 32.11 21.71
C ILE A 862 6.83 30.68 22.13
N ALA A 863 6.10 30.14 23.11
CA ALA A 863 6.21 28.75 23.50
C ALA A 863 5.27 27.88 22.66
N PHE A 864 5.75 26.73 22.18
CA PHE A 864 4.98 25.82 21.31
C PHE A 864 4.37 26.50 20.06
N PRO A 865 5.19 27.11 19.19
CA PRO A 865 4.70 27.97 18.09
C PRO A 865 3.84 27.24 17.04
N LYS A 866 3.97 25.92 16.92
CA LYS A 866 3.24 25.10 15.92
C LYS A 866 2.34 24.01 16.51
N LEU A 867 2.22 23.91 17.83
CA LEU A 867 1.49 22.82 18.46
C LEU A 867 0.00 22.92 18.13
N LYS A 868 -0.56 21.84 17.59
CA LYS A 868 -1.96 21.71 17.17
C LYS A 868 -2.73 20.73 18.03
N HIS A 869 -2.06 19.68 18.51
CA HIS A 869 -2.63 18.59 19.30
C HIS A 869 -1.83 18.40 20.59
N LEU A 870 -2.52 18.39 21.73
CA LEU A 870 -1.94 18.13 23.03
C LEU A 870 -2.82 17.13 23.78
N GLU A 871 -2.21 16.10 24.33
CA GLU A 871 -2.90 15.01 25.01
C GLU A 871 -2.21 14.69 26.34
N PHE A 872 -3.02 14.58 27.39
CA PHE A 872 -2.64 14.09 28.71
C PHE A 872 -3.54 12.92 29.11
N GLU A 873 -2.98 11.72 29.19
CA GLU A 873 -3.70 10.51 29.59
C GLU A 873 -3.09 9.83 30.80
N TYR A 874 -3.93 9.28 31.67
CA TYR A 874 -3.50 8.47 32.83
C TYR A 874 -2.46 9.17 33.74
N MET A 875 -2.62 10.49 33.96
CA MET A 875 -1.78 11.31 34.84
C MET A 875 -2.34 11.34 36.28
N GLU A 876 -2.16 10.24 37.01
CA GLU A 876 -2.84 9.99 38.30
C GLU A 876 -2.60 11.06 39.38
N GLU A 877 -1.37 11.57 39.50
CA GLU A 877 -1.00 12.57 40.52
C GLU A 877 -1.06 14.02 40.04
N LEU A 878 -1.47 14.27 38.79
CA LEU A 878 -1.50 15.62 38.23
C LEU A 878 -2.60 16.44 38.92
N GLU A 879 -2.19 17.38 39.77
CA GLU A 879 -3.09 18.26 40.53
C GLU A 879 -3.26 19.64 39.90
N GLU A 880 -2.16 20.19 39.39
CA GLU A 880 -2.07 21.59 39.00
C GLU A 880 -1.51 21.75 37.58
N TRP A 881 -2.19 22.55 36.76
CA TRP A 881 -1.65 23.02 35.49
C TRP A 881 -1.72 24.54 35.49
N ASP A 882 -0.55 25.17 35.70
CA ASP A 882 -0.43 26.63 35.75
C ASP A 882 0.80 27.10 34.97
N CYS A 883 0.57 27.72 33.82
CA CYS A 883 1.61 28.26 32.94
C CYS A 883 1.39 29.76 32.73
N GLY A 884 2.44 30.57 32.87
CA GLY A 884 2.45 31.99 32.52
C GLY A 884 2.15 32.98 33.66
N THR A 885 1.89 32.53 34.89
CA THR A 885 1.50 33.40 36.03
C THR A 885 2.63 34.22 36.66
N ALA A 886 3.90 33.87 36.40
CA ALA A 886 5.06 34.44 37.09
C ALA A 886 6.11 35.12 36.18
N ILE A 887 5.83 35.29 34.88
CA ILE A 887 6.85 35.74 33.92
C ILE A 887 6.66 37.23 33.55
N LYS A 888 7.71 38.03 33.68
CA LYS A 888 7.72 39.45 33.27
C LYS A 888 7.93 39.55 31.75
N GLY A 889 6.86 39.72 30.97
CA GLY A 889 6.92 39.94 29.52
C GLY A 889 5.66 39.47 28.77
N GLU A 890 5.54 39.81 27.48
CA GLU A 890 4.49 39.25 26.60
C GLU A 890 4.90 37.84 26.14
N ILE A 891 4.20 36.80 26.62
CA ILE A 891 4.42 35.41 26.18
C ILE A 891 3.19 34.91 25.44
N ILE A 892 3.43 34.33 24.27
CA ILE A 892 2.40 33.67 23.48
C ILE A 892 2.57 32.16 23.67
N ILE A 893 1.63 31.55 24.40
CA ILE A 893 1.61 30.11 24.68
C ILE A 893 0.69 29.42 23.66
N MET A 894 1.21 28.40 22.97
CA MET A 894 0.45 27.47 22.10
C MET A 894 -0.53 28.15 21.11
N PRO A 895 -0.08 29.11 20.28
CA PRO A 895 -0.96 29.94 19.44
C PRO A 895 -1.74 29.20 18.34
N ARG A 896 -1.49 27.89 18.14
CA ARG A 896 -2.12 27.08 17.08
C ARG A 896 -2.86 25.85 17.62
N LEU A 897 -3.02 25.75 18.94
CA LEU A 897 -3.64 24.58 19.55
C LEU A 897 -5.10 24.48 19.10
N SER A 898 -5.43 23.34 18.48
CA SER A 898 -6.74 23.06 17.89
C SER A 898 -7.44 21.87 18.53
N TYR A 899 -6.67 20.97 19.16
CA TYR A 899 -7.17 19.79 19.85
C TYR A 899 -6.49 19.63 21.21
N LEU A 900 -7.30 19.48 22.25
CA LEU A 900 -6.85 19.18 23.62
C LEU A 900 -7.64 17.98 24.14
N GLU A 901 -6.91 16.97 24.60
CA GLU A 901 -7.46 15.73 25.18
C GLU A 901 -6.88 15.49 26.57
N ILE A 902 -7.76 15.26 27.54
CA ILE A 902 -7.41 15.01 28.93
C ILE A 902 -8.24 13.83 29.43
N VAL A 903 -7.58 12.69 29.61
CA VAL A 903 -8.24 11.43 29.96
C VAL A 903 -7.63 10.85 31.23
N SER A 904 -8.45 10.39 32.15
CA SER A 904 -8.00 9.70 33.38
C SER A 904 -6.97 10.50 34.19
N CYS A 905 -7.18 11.82 34.33
CA CYS A 905 -6.40 12.73 35.17
C CYS A 905 -7.24 13.15 36.40
N PRO A 906 -7.42 12.25 37.39
CA PRO A 906 -8.46 12.41 38.41
C PRO A 906 -8.24 13.60 39.35
N LYS A 907 -6.99 13.97 39.63
CA LYS A 907 -6.66 15.04 40.60
C LYS A 907 -6.59 16.44 40.00
N LEU A 908 -6.68 16.58 38.68
CA LEU A 908 -6.45 17.84 38.00
C LEU A 908 -7.57 18.83 38.34
N LYS A 909 -7.21 19.93 39.01
CA LYS A 909 -8.19 20.86 39.59
C LYS A 909 -8.81 21.80 38.56
N ALA A 910 -8.03 22.36 37.65
CA ALA A 910 -8.48 23.34 36.66
C ALA A 910 -7.54 23.41 35.46
N LEU A 911 -8.01 24.01 34.36
CA LEU A 911 -7.18 24.34 33.20
C LEU A 911 -6.67 25.79 33.29
N PRO A 912 -5.49 26.10 32.73
CA PRO A 912 -4.96 27.47 32.72
C PRO A 912 -5.90 28.47 32.02
N ASP A 913 -6.18 29.60 32.68
CA ASP A 913 -7.13 30.62 32.16
C ASP A 913 -6.78 31.13 30.75
N HIS A 914 -5.49 31.19 30.39
CA HIS A 914 -5.05 31.63 29.07
C HIS A 914 -5.40 30.64 27.94
N LEU A 915 -5.46 29.33 28.24
CA LEU A 915 -5.94 28.30 27.30
C LEU A 915 -7.46 28.40 27.13
N LEU A 916 -8.16 28.78 28.20
CA LEU A 916 -9.61 28.93 28.22
C LEU A 916 -10.11 30.23 27.55
N GLN A 917 -9.24 31.19 27.26
CA GLN A 917 -9.60 32.49 26.70
C GLN A 917 -9.16 32.71 25.23
N LYS A 918 -8.29 31.85 24.66
CA LYS A 918 -7.77 32.00 23.29
C LYS A 918 -8.39 31.01 22.28
N THR A 919 -8.71 31.53 21.11
CA THR A 919 -9.77 31.08 20.18
C THR A 919 -9.35 30.12 19.06
N THR A 920 -8.24 29.38 19.18
CA THR A 920 -7.87 28.39 18.15
C THR A 920 -8.41 26.99 18.41
N LEU A 921 -8.81 26.69 19.64
CA LEU A 921 -9.23 25.36 20.05
C LEU A 921 -10.56 24.98 19.37
N GLN A 922 -10.56 23.89 18.62
CA GLN A 922 -11.72 23.38 17.88
C GLN A 922 -12.40 22.23 18.61
N LYS A 923 -11.62 21.41 19.33
CA LYS A 923 -12.13 20.24 20.05
C LYS A 923 -11.43 20.09 21.40
N LEU A 924 -12.24 19.91 22.45
CA LEU A 924 -11.83 19.61 23.83
C LEU A 924 -12.47 18.28 24.25
N LEU A 925 -11.65 17.33 24.69
CA LEU A 925 -12.11 16.05 25.25
C LEU A 925 -11.65 15.93 26.70
N ILE A 926 -12.61 15.66 27.60
CA ILE A 926 -12.37 15.38 29.02
C ILE A 926 -13.06 14.05 29.35
N GLY A 927 -12.29 13.03 29.73
CA GLY A 927 -12.79 11.70 30.08
C GLY A 927 -12.20 11.21 31.40
N GLY A 928 -12.97 10.57 32.27
CA GLY A 928 -12.45 10.00 33.52
C GLY A 928 -11.79 11.02 34.49
N CYS A 929 -12.04 12.32 34.33
CA CYS A 929 -11.50 13.39 35.17
C CYS A 929 -12.63 14.00 36.02
N HIS A 930 -12.83 13.51 37.24
CA HIS A 930 -14.01 13.88 38.04
C HIS A 930 -14.02 15.36 38.46
N ILE A 931 -12.91 15.90 38.99
CA ILE A 931 -12.83 17.30 39.45
C ILE A 931 -12.95 18.26 38.26
N LEU A 932 -12.11 18.08 37.24
CA LEU A 932 -12.12 18.93 36.05
C LEU A 932 -13.43 18.80 35.25
N GLY A 933 -13.96 17.58 35.13
CA GLY A 933 -15.21 17.29 34.43
C GLY A 933 -16.42 17.98 35.07
N GLU A 934 -16.50 18.01 36.41
CA GLU A 934 -17.54 18.76 37.13
C GLU A 934 -17.43 20.27 36.85
N ARG A 935 -16.23 20.85 36.93
CA ARG A 935 -16.00 22.27 36.63
C ARG A 935 -16.29 22.64 35.18
N CYS A 936 -16.07 21.73 34.23
CA CYS A 936 -16.34 21.91 32.80
C CYS A 936 -17.73 21.40 32.38
N SER A 937 -18.62 21.13 33.33
CA SER A 937 -19.97 20.61 33.02
C SER A 937 -20.81 21.63 32.26
N GLU A 938 -21.53 21.14 31.25
CA GLU A 938 -22.44 21.96 30.46
C GLU A 938 -23.46 22.67 31.37
N GLU A 939 -23.59 23.99 31.16
CA GLU A 939 -24.49 24.94 31.86
C GLU A 939 -24.29 25.14 33.36
N THR A 940 -23.65 24.20 34.05
CA THR A 940 -23.59 24.12 35.51
C THR A 940 -22.17 24.25 36.09
N GLY A 941 -21.14 23.99 35.27
CA GLY A 941 -19.74 24.03 35.69
C GLY A 941 -19.18 25.45 35.81
N GLU A 942 -18.31 25.68 36.79
CA GLU A 942 -17.65 26.97 37.04
C GLU A 942 -16.82 27.48 35.84
N ASP A 943 -16.18 26.58 35.10
CA ASP A 943 -15.35 26.91 33.94
C ASP A 943 -16.14 26.86 32.61
N TRP A 944 -17.42 26.45 32.62
CA TRP A 944 -18.28 26.40 31.43
C TRP A 944 -18.35 27.74 30.66
N PRO A 945 -18.51 28.91 31.30
CA PRO A 945 -18.56 30.19 30.59
C PRO A 945 -17.27 30.48 29.82
N LYS A 946 -16.14 29.91 30.26
CA LYS A 946 -14.84 30.06 29.62
C LYS A 946 -14.71 29.12 28.42
N ILE A 947 -15.24 27.89 28.47
CA ILE A 947 -15.07 26.90 27.39
C ILE A 947 -16.20 26.84 26.36
N ARG A 948 -17.41 27.34 26.64
CA ARG A 948 -18.60 27.22 25.78
C ARG A 948 -18.46 27.73 24.34
N HIS A 949 -17.42 28.50 24.05
CA HIS A 949 -17.13 29.01 22.71
C HIS A 949 -16.39 27.98 21.83
N ILE A 950 -15.90 26.87 22.40
CA ILE A 950 -15.22 25.78 21.69
C ILE A 950 -16.28 24.98 20.90
N PRO A 951 -16.10 24.76 19.59
CA PRO A 951 -17.11 24.11 18.74
C PRO A 951 -17.51 22.68 19.15
N LYS A 952 -16.56 21.88 19.66
CA LYS A 952 -16.81 20.49 20.05
C LYS A 952 -16.23 20.20 21.43
N ILE A 953 -17.10 20.03 22.42
CA ILE A 953 -16.72 19.63 23.78
C ILE A 953 -17.31 18.24 24.03
N ILE A 954 -16.47 17.30 24.45
CA ILE A 954 -16.88 15.97 24.91
C ILE A 954 -16.43 15.86 26.37
N ASN A 955 -17.39 15.73 27.28
CA ASN A 955 -17.12 15.61 28.72
C ASN A 955 -17.86 14.38 29.27
N THR A 956 -17.13 13.29 29.51
CA THR A 956 -17.70 11.97 29.88
C THR A 956 -17.40 11.59 31.34
N TYR A 957 -17.41 12.55 32.26
CA TYR A 957 -17.06 12.32 33.66
C TYR A 957 -18.12 11.54 34.49
N ARG A 958 -19.32 11.28 33.95
CA ARG A 958 -20.42 10.60 34.65
C ARG A 958 -20.69 9.15 34.24
N ASP A 959 -20.06 8.63 33.20
CA ASP A 959 -20.24 7.23 32.80
C ASP A 959 -19.12 6.40 33.44
N GLY A 960 -19.49 5.65 34.48
CA GLY A 960 -18.64 4.67 35.17
C GLY A 960 -18.62 3.32 34.49
#